data_AF-A0A8T5W7G1-F1
#
_entry.id   AF-A0A8T5W7G1-F1
#
_cell.length_a   1.000
_cell.length_b   1.000
_cell.length_c   1.000
_cell.angle_alpha   90.00
_cell.angle_beta   90.00
_cell.angle_gamma   90.00
#
_symmetry.space_group_name_H-M   'P 1'
#
loop_
_entity.id
_entity.type
_entity.pdbx_description
1 polymer ?
#
loop_
_entity_poly.entity_id
_entity_poly.type
_entity_poly.pdbx_seq_one_letter_code
_entity_poly.pdbx_strand_id
1 'polypeptide(L)'
;MDFERIIKYIFFLILLICPLIFLTDTTRNPYVIQNVVLGIGLSVILAIWLIKSNLKRQIILPRTYLDKPLFLFFLVSLLSVAYSFYIHPEFKLAILSFSGRRLLFLFLNCIAVFYITVYLLHDERNLKRLLYIAFAVGTLVSLYALLQYGGIEPIWPRKLDPFGTRSVSTFGNPNFLASFLILILPVIAVLAVYEKALIKKLFLGGLFGVNFFGLLVTRTRSAWLGLFVALIFLAFYLIFHQGSLISRNRKWLIFLAGVLFLMMLYPVRVGEQREKKVMVVKLVMEKVKSIADFRQMAYVQRFLIWQAAYSMFKESPLLGHGWGNFEIIYPFHQGKFLKIKKYSPFRTHANNTHNEILEIVSQTGIVGLGIYIWLFILFFKMGIDSYRKLTGEYDKIVALGLLASILGMLIDNLLNVSLHFPMPALFFWIWMGLVVGICQRWKVSERKIPIKKFLVYPLGIIILGIVLFNLRYFRGEIHYFKGFKYAKNNATLGNAVRECELSYKIYPLNVDNNYELGNVYARLGEKEKAIWAYLKAIEANPGYDEIYSNLGIMYGQTKRIPEAMEALSKSIEINPLSVPTRSYLAQVHIGRKEWEKAANQYREILELEPENSKVKANLSYVQAQMGKKPPVPAPTQEINLLFEKGEKYVNNKDWNKAEETYRKIVKLVPGNIKANLYLGNIYFSQGKMKKAITQYEKTIKLSPTFNIGAHNNLGLAYLELKKVNLAREEFQKVLKVAPGNELAARKLKETESGFKGESKEDNLTR
;
A
#
# COMPACT_ATOMS: atom_id res chain seq x y z
N MET A 1 -23.33 -8.03 40.49
CA MET A 1 -22.18 -7.99 39.56
C MET A 1 -21.86 -6.52 39.26
N ASP A 2 -20.64 -6.06 39.54
CA ASP A 2 -20.24 -4.66 39.31
C ASP A 2 -19.85 -4.45 37.84
N PHE A 3 -20.86 -4.25 36.99
CA PHE A 3 -20.69 -4.04 35.55
C PHE A 3 -19.76 -2.87 35.21
N GLU A 4 -19.75 -1.81 36.03
CA GLU A 4 -18.91 -0.63 35.79
C GLU A 4 -17.43 -0.95 35.98
N ARG A 5 -17.12 -1.70 37.04
CA ARG A 5 -15.77 -2.17 37.30
C ARG A 5 -15.26 -3.10 36.20
N ILE A 6 -16.12 -3.97 35.66
CA ILE A 6 -15.76 -4.86 34.54
C ILE A 6 -15.47 -4.05 33.26
N ILE A 7 -16.38 -3.16 32.85
CA ILE A 7 -16.19 -2.27 31.68
C ILE A 7 -14.87 -1.52 31.79
N LYS A 8 -14.61 -0.92 32.95
CA LYS A 8 -13.39 -0.16 33.25
C LYS A 8 -12.12 -0.99 33.02
N TYR A 9 -12.05 -2.19 33.60
CA TYR A 9 -10.84 -3.01 33.49
C TYR A 9 -10.63 -3.58 32.09
N ILE A 10 -11.70 -3.98 31.40
CA ILE A 10 -11.60 -4.40 29.99
C ILE A 10 -11.09 -3.23 29.15
N PHE A 11 -11.61 -2.01 29.36
CA PHE A 11 -11.14 -0.83 28.64
C PHE A 11 -9.66 -0.55 28.91
N PHE A 12 -9.22 -0.56 30.18
CA PHE A 12 -7.80 -0.40 30.52
C PHE A 12 -6.91 -1.49 29.91
N LEU A 13 -7.39 -2.74 29.87
CA LEU A 13 -6.68 -3.85 29.25
C LEU A 13 -6.54 -3.66 27.74
N ILE A 14 -7.58 -3.15 27.06
CA ILE A 14 -7.55 -2.81 25.64
C ILE A 14 -6.48 -1.74 25.38
N LEU A 15 -6.46 -0.66 26.18
CA LEU A 15 -5.46 0.42 26.04
C LEU A 15 -4.03 -0.08 26.23
N LEU A 16 -3.82 -1.07 27.09
CA LEU A 16 -2.49 -1.63 27.36
C LEU A 16 -2.08 -2.64 26.27
N ILE A 17 -2.94 -3.61 25.97
CA ILE A 17 -2.60 -4.75 25.11
C ILE A 17 -2.62 -4.39 23.63
N CYS A 18 -3.65 -3.68 23.14
CA CYS A 18 -3.80 -3.46 21.71
C CYS A 18 -2.62 -2.76 21.03
N PRO A 19 -2.01 -1.69 21.59
CA PRO A 19 -0.84 -1.06 20.98
C PRO A 19 0.44 -1.88 21.14
N LEU A 20 0.47 -2.88 22.03
CA LEU A 20 1.64 -3.73 22.30
C LEU A 20 1.58 -5.10 21.60
N ILE A 21 0.37 -5.60 21.29
CA ILE A 21 0.19 -6.87 20.58
C ILE A 21 0.51 -6.71 19.11
N PHE A 22 1.38 -7.59 18.62
CA PHE A 22 1.89 -7.50 17.26
C PHE A 22 2.40 -8.86 16.79
N LEU A 23 1.92 -9.33 15.64
CA LEU A 23 2.26 -10.64 15.08
C LEU A 23 2.80 -10.47 13.66
N THR A 24 4.03 -10.93 13.41
CA THR A 24 4.78 -10.65 12.17
C THR A 24 4.69 -11.74 11.11
N ASP A 25 4.47 -12.99 11.52
CA ASP A 25 4.40 -14.14 10.59
C ASP A 25 2.99 -14.75 10.46
N THR A 26 2.00 -14.13 11.11
CA THR A 26 0.62 -14.64 11.18
C THR A 26 -0.30 -14.04 10.13
N THR A 27 -0.17 -12.75 9.84
CA THR A 27 -0.98 -12.02 8.85
C THR A 27 -0.09 -11.16 7.96
N ARG A 28 -0.55 -10.83 6.74
CA ARG A 28 0.25 -10.01 5.80
C ARG A 28 0.55 -8.63 6.37
N ASN A 29 -0.47 -8.00 6.95
CA ASN A 29 -0.34 -6.74 7.68
C ASN A 29 -0.31 -7.02 9.18
N PRO A 30 0.70 -6.58 9.92
CA PRO A 30 0.89 -7.01 11.30
C PRO A 30 -0.02 -6.28 12.31
N TYR A 31 -0.66 -5.17 11.91
CA TYR A 31 -1.67 -4.46 12.70
C TYR A 31 -3.09 -5.07 12.61
N VAL A 32 -3.29 -6.13 11.81
CA VAL A 32 -4.60 -6.83 11.72
C VAL A 32 -5.05 -7.36 13.08
N ILE A 33 -4.12 -7.94 13.86
CA ILE A 33 -4.44 -8.43 15.21
C ILE A 33 -4.92 -7.29 16.13
N GLN A 34 -4.36 -6.10 15.98
CA GLN A 34 -4.74 -4.93 16.78
C GLN A 34 -6.18 -4.51 16.47
N ASN A 35 -6.56 -4.48 15.18
CA ASN A 35 -7.94 -4.23 14.76
C ASN A 35 -8.92 -5.26 15.36
N VAL A 36 -8.56 -6.54 15.30
CA VAL A 36 -9.42 -7.65 15.75
C VAL A 36 -9.61 -7.63 17.27
N VAL A 37 -8.53 -7.52 18.03
CA VAL A 37 -8.59 -7.49 19.51
C VAL A 37 -9.36 -6.25 19.98
N LEU A 38 -9.14 -5.10 19.35
CA LEU A 38 -9.85 -3.87 19.66
C LEU A 38 -11.34 -3.98 19.33
N GLY A 39 -11.69 -4.47 18.15
CA GLY A 39 -13.07 -4.67 17.72
C GLY A 39 -13.84 -5.59 18.66
N ILE A 40 -13.26 -6.76 18.98
CA ILE A 40 -13.86 -7.72 19.91
C ILE A 40 -13.97 -7.13 21.32
N GLY A 41 -12.90 -6.51 21.83
CA GLY A 41 -12.90 -5.92 23.17
C GLY A 41 -13.96 -4.84 23.35
N LEU A 42 -14.11 -3.93 22.38
CA LEU A 42 -15.15 -2.91 22.39
C LEU A 42 -16.55 -3.51 22.24
N SER A 43 -16.74 -4.55 21.42
CA SER A 43 -18.00 -5.29 21.33
C SER A 43 -18.38 -5.96 22.64
N VAL A 44 -17.42 -6.54 23.37
CA VAL A 44 -17.66 -7.10 24.72
C VAL A 44 -18.08 -6.01 25.70
N ILE A 45 -17.43 -4.85 25.69
CA ILE A 45 -17.86 -3.70 26.51
C ILE A 45 -19.31 -3.31 26.19
N LEU A 46 -19.67 -3.21 24.90
CA LEU A 46 -21.03 -2.89 24.48
C LEU A 46 -22.04 -3.96 24.89
N ALA A 47 -21.68 -5.25 24.83
CA ALA A 47 -22.54 -6.34 25.31
C ALA A 47 -22.81 -6.22 26.81
N ILE A 48 -21.77 -5.97 27.61
CA ILE A 48 -21.89 -5.78 29.05
C ILE A 48 -22.75 -4.55 29.36
N TRP A 49 -22.56 -3.45 28.61
CA TRP A 49 -23.36 -2.24 28.76
C TRP A 49 -24.83 -2.49 28.38
N LEU A 50 -25.11 -3.28 27.34
CA LEU A 50 -26.45 -3.67 26.94
C LEU A 50 -27.13 -4.53 28.01
N ILE A 51 -26.42 -5.51 28.60
CA ILE A 51 -26.92 -6.34 29.72
C ILE A 51 -27.29 -5.44 30.91
N LYS A 52 -26.36 -4.56 31.31
CA LYS A 52 -26.60 -3.58 32.37
C LYS A 52 -27.82 -2.70 32.09
N SER A 53 -27.96 -2.23 30.85
CA SER A 53 -29.06 -1.35 30.43
C SER A 53 -30.40 -2.08 30.40
N ASN A 54 -30.42 -3.36 30.00
CA ASN A 54 -31.63 -4.19 30.02
C ASN A 54 -32.17 -4.41 31.44
N LEU A 55 -31.28 -4.63 32.42
CA LEU A 55 -31.66 -4.75 33.83
C LEU A 55 -32.34 -3.48 34.36
N LYS A 56 -31.87 -2.30 33.91
CA LYS A 56 -32.43 -1.00 34.30
C LYS A 56 -33.56 -0.49 33.39
N ARG A 57 -33.92 -1.23 32.33
CA ARG A 57 -34.89 -0.82 31.28
C ARG A 57 -34.55 0.50 30.58
N GLN A 58 -33.30 0.95 30.68
CA GLN A 58 -32.83 2.20 30.10
C GLN A 58 -31.34 2.12 29.78
N ILE A 59 -30.95 2.68 28.64
CA ILE A 59 -29.56 2.97 28.33
C ILE A 59 -29.23 4.32 28.98
N ILE A 60 -28.15 4.33 29.76
CA ILE A 60 -27.61 5.52 30.40
C ILE A 60 -26.37 5.93 29.61
N LEU A 61 -26.41 7.09 28.97
CA LEU A 61 -25.29 7.70 28.26
C LEU A 61 -24.98 9.08 28.85
N PRO A 62 -23.70 9.48 28.95
CA PRO A 62 -23.37 10.83 29.36
C PRO A 62 -23.82 11.81 28.27
N ARG A 63 -24.47 12.93 28.64
CA ARG A 63 -24.76 14.02 27.71
C ARG A 63 -23.51 14.85 27.48
N THR A 64 -23.13 14.98 26.22
CA THR A 64 -21.97 15.79 25.83
C THR A 64 -22.39 16.97 24.97
N TYR A 65 -21.58 18.04 24.99
CA TYR A 65 -21.76 19.15 24.06
C TYR A 65 -21.58 18.70 22.60
N LEU A 66 -20.91 17.58 22.35
CA LEU A 66 -20.63 17.06 21.01
C LEU A 66 -21.68 16.07 20.50
N ASP A 67 -22.73 15.78 21.27
CA ASP A 67 -23.76 14.79 20.91
C ASP A 67 -24.36 15.07 19.51
N LYS A 68 -24.70 16.33 19.23
CA LYS A 68 -25.30 16.73 17.95
C LYS A 68 -24.35 16.56 16.76
N PRO A 69 -23.14 17.17 16.74
CA PRO A 69 -22.23 17.01 15.61
C PRO A 69 -21.78 15.55 15.42
N LEU A 70 -21.55 14.77 16.49
CA LEU A 70 -21.19 13.35 16.36
C LEU A 70 -22.31 12.53 15.73
N PHE A 71 -23.56 12.72 16.18
CA PHE A 71 -24.71 12.05 15.59
C PHE A 71 -24.93 12.44 14.13
N LEU A 72 -24.88 13.73 13.83
CA LEU A 72 -25.07 14.23 12.46
C LEU A 72 -23.94 13.79 11.53
N PHE A 73 -22.70 13.69 12.01
CA PHE A 73 -21.59 13.16 11.22
C PHE A 73 -21.75 11.67 10.92
N PHE A 74 -22.21 10.88 11.90
CA PHE A 74 -22.54 9.47 11.66
C PHE A 74 -23.70 9.32 10.67
N LEU A 75 -24.74 10.16 10.79
CA LEU A 75 -25.90 10.15 9.90
C LEU A 75 -25.52 10.53 8.46
N VAL A 76 -24.75 11.60 8.24
CA VAL A 76 -24.30 11.97 6.90
C VAL A 76 -23.35 10.93 6.32
N SER A 77 -22.55 10.25 7.15
CA SER A 77 -21.74 9.11 6.71
C SER A 77 -22.63 7.97 6.21
N LEU A 78 -23.70 7.61 6.93
CA LEU A 78 -24.67 6.62 6.46
C LEU A 78 -25.38 7.04 5.16
N LEU A 79 -25.81 8.30 5.08
CA LEU A 79 -26.47 8.84 3.90
C LEU A 79 -25.54 8.86 2.68
N SER A 80 -24.27 9.21 2.87
CA SER A 80 -23.26 9.16 1.80
C SER A 80 -23.08 7.73 1.27
N VAL A 81 -23.09 6.72 2.15
CA VAL A 81 -22.98 5.31 1.76
C VAL A 81 -24.22 4.85 1.02
N ALA A 82 -25.42 5.22 1.50
CA ALA A 82 -26.68 4.93 0.82
C ALA A 82 -26.69 5.56 -0.59
N TYR A 83 -26.25 6.82 -0.70
CA TYR A 83 -26.12 7.52 -1.97
C TYR A 83 -25.09 6.86 -2.90
N SER A 84 -23.98 6.35 -2.36
CA SER A 84 -22.97 5.62 -3.14
C SER A 84 -23.54 4.39 -3.86
N PHE A 85 -24.52 3.69 -3.30
CA PHE A 85 -25.16 2.57 -3.99
C PHE A 85 -25.97 3.00 -5.22
N TYR A 86 -26.47 4.25 -5.23
CA TYR A 86 -27.21 4.82 -6.34
C TYR A 86 -26.27 5.30 -7.46
N ILE A 87 -25.17 5.97 -7.11
CA ILE A 87 -24.23 6.49 -8.11
C ILE A 87 -23.22 5.45 -8.63
N HIS A 88 -22.98 4.36 -7.90
CA HIS A 88 -22.08 3.26 -8.28
C HIS A 88 -22.77 1.88 -8.13
N PRO A 89 -23.87 1.61 -8.86
CA PRO A 89 -24.63 0.35 -8.75
C PRO A 89 -23.82 -0.90 -9.12
N GLU A 90 -22.75 -0.76 -9.87
CA GLU A 90 -21.80 -1.81 -10.24
C GLU A 90 -20.89 -2.25 -9.09
N PHE A 91 -20.70 -1.41 -8.05
CA PHE A 91 -19.77 -1.65 -6.95
C PHE A 91 -20.45 -2.08 -5.64
N LYS A 92 -21.70 -2.55 -5.69
CA LYS A 92 -22.52 -2.89 -4.49
C LYS A 92 -21.78 -3.72 -3.43
N LEU A 93 -21.12 -4.81 -3.82
CA LEU A 93 -20.43 -5.68 -2.88
C LEU A 93 -19.17 -5.02 -2.27
N ALA A 94 -18.42 -4.29 -3.09
CA ALA A 94 -17.26 -3.52 -2.64
C ALA A 94 -17.69 -2.41 -1.67
N ILE A 95 -18.73 -1.64 -2.00
CA ILE A 95 -19.31 -0.61 -1.12
C ILE A 95 -19.75 -1.23 0.21
N LEU A 96 -20.49 -2.35 0.18
CA LEU A 96 -20.93 -3.03 1.39
C LEU A 96 -19.75 -3.44 2.28
N SER A 97 -18.68 -3.98 1.68
CA SER A 97 -17.48 -4.43 2.40
C SER A 97 -16.67 -3.26 2.98
N PHE A 98 -16.38 -2.25 2.18
CA PHE A 98 -15.53 -1.12 2.57
C PHE A 98 -16.28 -0.17 3.50
N SER A 99 -17.43 0.34 3.08
CA SER A 99 -18.25 1.23 3.89
C SER A 99 -18.74 0.56 5.17
N GLY A 100 -19.13 -0.72 5.11
CA GLY A 100 -19.53 -1.47 6.30
C GLY A 100 -18.43 -1.53 7.36
N ARG A 101 -17.19 -1.88 6.97
CA ARG A 101 -16.03 -1.88 7.87
C ARG A 101 -15.71 -0.48 8.40
N ARG A 102 -15.82 0.55 7.56
CA ARG A 102 -15.48 1.95 7.93
C ARG A 102 -16.55 2.62 8.79
N LEU A 103 -17.83 2.27 8.62
CA LEU A 103 -18.92 2.66 9.51
C LEU A 103 -18.80 1.96 10.86
N LEU A 104 -18.46 0.67 10.86
CA LEU A 104 -18.19 -0.07 12.10
C LEU A 104 -17.01 0.54 12.87
N PHE A 105 -15.94 0.92 12.16
CA PHE A 105 -14.80 1.63 12.74
C PHE A 105 -15.22 2.98 13.34
N LEU A 106 -15.96 3.81 12.58
CA LEU A 106 -16.47 5.10 13.04
C LEU A 106 -17.35 4.94 14.29
N PHE A 107 -18.20 3.91 14.34
CA PHE A 107 -19.04 3.66 15.50
C PHE A 107 -18.24 3.16 16.71
N LEU A 108 -17.48 2.06 16.56
CA LEU A 108 -16.79 1.42 17.67
C LEU A 108 -15.58 2.22 18.13
N ASN A 109 -14.66 2.51 17.21
CA ASN A 109 -13.34 3.03 17.56
C ASN A 109 -13.32 4.54 17.77
N CYS A 110 -14.32 5.26 17.25
CA CYS A 110 -14.47 6.69 17.45
C CYS A 110 -15.56 7.01 18.47
N ILE A 111 -16.82 6.79 18.11
CA ILE A 111 -17.98 7.27 18.90
C ILE A 111 -18.10 6.50 20.23
N ALA A 112 -18.06 5.17 20.21
CA ALA A 112 -18.20 4.38 21.43
C ALA A 112 -17.03 4.60 22.40
N VAL A 113 -15.79 4.62 21.88
CA VAL A 113 -14.59 4.96 22.67
C VAL A 113 -14.72 6.32 23.36
N PHE A 114 -15.20 7.34 22.63
CA PHE A 114 -15.45 8.67 23.18
C PHE A 114 -16.45 8.59 24.36
N TYR A 115 -17.62 7.99 24.16
CA TYR A 115 -18.66 7.90 25.20
C TYR A 115 -18.23 7.04 26.40
N ILE A 116 -17.53 5.92 26.16
CA ILE A 116 -16.97 5.07 27.24
C ILE A 116 -15.99 5.90 28.06
N THR A 117 -15.13 6.70 27.42
CA THR A 117 -14.14 7.52 28.12
C THR A 117 -14.80 8.59 29.00
N VAL A 118 -15.78 9.33 28.46
CA VAL A 118 -16.55 10.32 29.23
C VAL A 118 -17.26 9.65 30.41
N TYR A 119 -17.85 8.48 30.18
CA TYR A 119 -18.53 7.70 31.22
C TYR A 119 -17.58 7.24 32.34
N LEU A 120 -16.37 6.79 32.02
CA LEU A 120 -15.40 6.36 33.04
C LEU A 120 -14.86 7.50 33.90
N LEU A 121 -15.01 8.76 33.47
CA LEU A 121 -14.53 9.92 34.22
C LEU A 121 -15.43 10.34 35.39
N HIS A 122 -16.53 9.62 35.67
CA HIS A 122 -17.25 9.76 36.94
C HIS A 122 -16.35 9.48 38.17
N ASP A 123 -15.39 8.57 38.05
CA ASP A 123 -14.34 8.37 39.06
C ASP A 123 -13.08 9.15 38.63
N GLU A 124 -12.78 10.24 39.32
CA GLU A 124 -11.67 11.14 39.00
C GLU A 124 -10.31 10.43 38.96
N ARG A 125 -10.15 9.31 39.68
CA ARG A 125 -8.92 8.50 39.68
C ARG A 125 -8.66 7.89 38.30
N ASN A 126 -9.70 7.68 37.49
CA ASN A 126 -9.57 7.11 36.16
C ASN A 126 -8.88 8.05 35.18
N LEU A 127 -8.96 9.37 35.36
CA LEU A 127 -8.19 10.32 34.56
C LEU A 127 -6.69 10.01 34.66
N LYS A 128 -6.18 9.93 35.89
CA LYS A 128 -4.77 9.62 36.14
C LYS A 128 -4.40 8.25 35.58
N ARG A 129 -5.21 7.22 35.83
CA ARG A 129 -4.96 5.86 35.35
C ARG A 129 -4.86 5.79 33.82
N LEU A 130 -5.80 6.40 33.10
CA LEU A 130 -5.79 6.42 31.62
C LEU A 130 -4.54 7.11 31.07
N LEU A 131 -4.15 8.26 31.65
CA LEU A 131 -2.93 8.97 31.27
C LEU A 131 -1.68 8.12 31.53
N TYR A 132 -1.53 7.54 32.72
CA TYR A 132 -0.36 6.73 33.05
C TYR A 132 -0.26 5.44 32.24
N ILE A 133 -1.39 4.79 31.89
CA ILE A 133 -1.39 3.65 30.97
C ILE A 133 -0.85 4.10 29.61
N ALA A 134 -1.33 5.22 29.07
CA ALA A 134 -0.84 5.73 27.79
C ALA A 134 0.65 6.11 27.83
N PHE A 135 1.14 6.70 28.94
CA PHE A 135 2.55 7.01 29.11
C PHE A 135 3.41 5.74 29.20
N ALA A 136 2.93 4.70 29.89
CA ALA A 136 3.61 3.41 29.97
C ALA A 136 3.70 2.77 28.59
N VAL A 137 2.59 2.70 27.85
CA VAL A 137 2.55 2.23 26.46
C VAL A 137 3.51 3.03 25.59
N GLY A 138 3.42 4.36 25.61
CA GLY A 138 4.32 5.28 24.90
C GLY A 138 5.78 4.97 25.15
N THR A 139 6.14 4.79 26.41
CA THR A 139 7.52 4.54 26.80
C THR A 139 7.99 3.18 26.33
N LEU A 140 7.18 2.12 26.47
CA LEU A 140 7.51 0.78 25.99
C LEU A 140 7.71 0.75 24.47
N VAL A 141 6.78 1.33 23.70
CA VAL A 141 6.90 1.37 22.23
C VAL A 141 8.04 2.28 21.80
N SER A 142 8.34 3.36 22.54
CA SER A 142 9.46 4.25 22.23
C SER A 142 10.81 3.59 22.52
N LEU A 143 10.95 2.87 23.64
CA LEU A 143 12.15 2.09 23.95
C LEU A 143 12.38 1.04 22.86
N TYR A 144 11.34 0.31 22.46
CA TYR A 144 11.46 -0.65 21.37
C TYR A 144 11.77 0.03 20.02
N ALA A 145 11.21 1.20 19.73
CA ALA A 145 11.57 1.98 18.53
C ALA A 145 13.06 2.37 18.52
N LEU A 146 13.63 2.69 19.69
CA LEU A 146 15.05 2.98 19.85
C LEU A 146 15.92 1.73 19.68
N LEU A 147 15.45 0.55 20.13
CA LEU A 147 16.11 -0.73 19.84
C LEU A 147 16.10 -1.03 18.33
N GLN A 148 14.95 -0.91 17.66
CA GLN A 148 14.83 -1.07 16.20
C GLN A 148 15.80 -0.13 15.47
N TYR A 149 15.84 1.13 15.90
CA TYR A 149 16.76 2.12 15.39
C TYR A 149 18.23 1.73 15.63
N GLY A 150 18.54 1.20 16.82
CA GLY A 150 19.83 0.63 17.21
C GLY A 150 20.16 -0.69 16.50
N GLY A 151 19.20 -1.33 15.82
CA GLY A 151 19.38 -2.56 15.02
C GLY A 151 19.16 -3.83 15.79
N ILE A 152 18.65 -3.67 17.00
CA ILE A 152 18.25 -4.76 17.86
C ILE A 152 16.77 -5.00 17.54
N GLU A 153 16.50 -6.10 16.85
CA GLU A 153 15.16 -6.47 16.41
C GLU A 153 14.81 -7.85 17.00
N PRO A 154 14.33 -7.89 18.26
CA PRO A 154 14.06 -9.13 18.98
C PRO A 154 12.75 -9.82 18.55
N ILE A 155 11.83 -9.11 17.86
CA ILE A 155 10.48 -9.63 17.56
C ILE A 155 10.34 -10.00 16.08
N TRP A 156 11.07 -9.33 15.18
CA TRP A 156 11.05 -9.70 13.76
C TRP A 156 12.16 -10.68 13.41
N PRO A 157 11.84 -11.91 13.00
CA PRO A 157 12.86 -12.93 12.65
C PRO A 157 13.60 -12.65 11.34
N ARG A 158 13.22 -11.59 10.59
CA ARG A 158 13.89 -11.14 9.36
C ARG A 158 14.09 -9.64 9.41
N LYS A 159 15.16 -9.16 8.76
CA LYS A 159 15.44 -7.72 8.58
C LYS A 159 14.22 -7.05 7.95
N LEU A 160 13.48 -6.33 8.78
CA LEU A 160 12.48 -5.38 8.35
C LEU A 160 13.21 -4.29 7.58
N ASP A 161 12.92 -4.13 6.30
CA ASP A 161 13.21 -2.85 5.66
C ASP A 161 12.16 -2.33 4.66
N PRO A 162 10.83 -2.48 4.90
CA PRO A 162 9.83 -1.84 4.05
C PRO A 162 9.82 -0.31 4.18
N PHE A 163 10.39 0.25 5.25
CA PHE A 163 10.38 1.70 5.53
C PHE A 163 11.78 2.31 5.69
N GLY A 164 12.83 1.63 5.25
CA GLY A 164 14.20 2.10 5.45
C GLY A 164 14.58 2.08 6.93
N THR A 165 15.54 2.94 7.25
CA THR A 165 16.00 3.25 8.62
C THR A 165 14.98 3.92 9.57
N ARG A 166 13.66 3.81 9.31
CA ARG A 166 12.59 4.38 10.15
C ARG A 166 12.04 3.32 11.11
N SER A 167 11.96 3.67 12.39
CA SER A 167 11.37 2.78 13.40
C SER A 167 9.84 2.80 13.33
N VAL A 168 9.22 1.61 13.46
CA VAL A 168 7.77 1.42 13.33
C VAL A 168 7.07 0.97 14.62
N SER A 169 7.87 0.51 15.60
CA SER A 169 7.57 -0.13 16.88
C SER A 169 6.10 -0.43 17.19
N THR A 170 5.77 -1.73 17.27
CA THR A 170 4.45 -2.42 17.43
C THR A 170 3.24 -1.86 16.67
N PHE A 171 3.22 -0.60 16.25
CA PHE A 171 2.21 0.01 15.41
C PHE A 171 2.34 -0.42 13.95
N GLY A 172 3.48 -1.03 13.57
CA GLY A 172 3.73 -1.54 12.22
C GLY A 172 3.92 -0.47 11.14
N ASN A 173 3.80 0.81 11.49
CA ASN A 173 3.97 1.94 10.60
C ASN A 173 4.58 3.14 11.38
N PRO A 174 5.62 3.79 10.84
CA PRO A 174 6.29 4.91 11.52
C PRO A 174 5.39 6.13 11.69
N ASN A 175 4.42 6.34 10.79
CA ASN A 175 3.47 7.45 10.91
C ASN A 175 2.51 7.21 12.08
N PHE A 176 2.00 5.99 12.26
CA PHE A 176 1.04 5.70 13.33
C PHE A 176 1.67 5.83 14.72
N LEU A 177 2.90 5.32 14.88
CA LEU A 177 3.67 5.52 16.10
C LEU A 177 3.89 7.01 16.38
N ALA A 178 4.32 7.77 15.38
CA ALA A 178 4.56 9.21 15.53
C ALA A 178 3.29 9.97 15.94
N SER A 179 2.16 9.70 15.28
CA SER A 179 0.86 10.30 15.59
C SER A 179 0.37 9.97 17.01
N PHE A 180 0.68 8.77 17.52
CA PHE A 180 0.41 8.45 18.93
C PHE A 180 1.31 9.23 19.89
N LEU A 181 2.62 9.34 19.61
CA LEU A 181 3.55 10.03 20.49
C LEU A 181 3.24 11.52 20.66
N ILE A 182 2.75 12.18 19.61
CA ILE A 182 2.31 13.59 19.69
C ILE A 182 1.05 13.78 20.54
N LEU A 183 0.27 12.73 20.81
CA LEU A 183 -0.86 12.81 21.74
C LEU A 183 -0.41 12.82 23.21
N ILE A 184 0.69 12.14 23.55
CA ILE A 184 1.14 12.03 24.95
C ILE A 184 2.16 13.11 25.34
N LEU A 185 3.00 13.56 24.41
CA LEU A 185 4.11 14.48 24.70
C LEU A 185 3.65 15.84 25.29
N PRO A 186 2.64 16.54 24.76
CA PRO A 186 2.17 17.80 25.34
C PRO A 186 1.61 17.63 26.76
N VAL A 187 0.96 16.49 27.04
CA VAL A 187 0.42 16.17 28.36
C VAL A 187 1.54 15.91 29.37
N ILE A 188 2.56 15.13 29.01
CA ILE A 188 3.73 14.89 29.87
C ILE A 188 4.45 16.22 30.14
N ALA A 189 4.64 17.05 29.11
CA ALA A 189 5.30 18.35 29.25
C ALA A 189 4.59 19.25 30.26
N VAL A 190 3.26 19.41 30.15
CA VAL A 190 2.53 20.30 31.05
C VAL A 190 2.46 19.75 32.48
N LEU A 191 2.36 18.43 32.65
CA LEU A 191 2.45 17.78 33.96
C LEU A 191 3.83 17.97 34.61
N ALA A 192 4.92 17.90 33.83
CA ALA A 192 6.27 18.16 34.33
C ALA A 192 6.46 19.61 34.81
N VAL A 193 5.77 20.58 34.19
CA VAL A 193 5.80 21.98 34.65
C VAL A 193 4.92 22.17 35.89
N TYR A 194 3.80 21.46 35.98
CA TYR A 194 2.90 21.51 37.13
C TYR A 194 3.51 20.92 38.41
N GLU A 195 4.21 19.81 38.29
CA GLU A 195 4.73 19.04 39.43
C GLU A 195 5.76 19.80 40.27
N LYS A 196 5.59 19.73 41.60
CA LYS A 196 6.43 20.46 42.56
C LYS A 196 7.60 19.60 43.04
N ALA A 197 7.38 18.29 43.24
CA ALA A 197 8.40 17.39 43.74
C ALA A 197 9.47 17.09 42.68
N LEU A 198 10.74 17.39 42.98
CA LEU A 198 11.85 17.22 42.02
C LEU A 198 11.93 15.79 41.45
N ILE A 199 11.76 14.77 42.28
CA ILE A 199 11.81 13.36 41.84
C ILE A 199 10.74 13.05 40.81
N LYS A 200 9.48 13.44 41.07
CA LYS A 200 8.37 13.24 40.12
C LYS A 200 8.56 14.05 38.84
N LYS A 201 9.15 15.24 38.97
CA LYS A 201 9.49 16.11 37.85
C LYS A 201 10.55 15.51 36.94
N LEU A 202 11.63 14.98 37.53
CA LEU A 202 12.68 14.25 36.82
C LEU A 202 12.12 13.00 36.15
N PHE A 203 11.23 12.26 36.82
CA PHE A 203 10.54 11.11 36.25
C PHE A 203 9.73 11.49 35.00
N LEU A 204 8.88 12.53 35.09
CA LEU A 204 8.11 13.04 33.94
C LEU A 204 9.02 13.57 32.82
N GLY A 205 10.13 14.23 33.17
CA GLY A 205 11.17 14.65 32.21
C GLY A 205 11.82 13.48 31.49
N GLY A 206 12.12 12.39 32.20
CA GLY A 206 12.64 11.15 31.61
C GLY A 206 11.64 10.49 30.66
N LEU A 207 10.36 10.41 31.07
CA LEU A 207 9.29 9.94 30.19
C LEU A 207 9.18 10.79 28.92
N PHE A 208 9.21 12.12 29.06
CA PHE A 208 9.20 13.03 27.91
C PHE A 208 10.39 12.75 26.99
N GLY A 209 11.60 12.65 27.53
CA GLY A 209 12.83 12.38 26.77
C GLY A 209 12.74 11.09 25.96
N VAL A 210 12.40 9.96 26.58
CA VAL A 210 12.29 8.66 25.90
C VAL A 210 11.27 8.70 24.76
N ASN A 211 10.09 9.28 25.00
CA ASN A 211 9.04 9.38 23.99
C ASN A 211 9.40 10.37 22.87
N PHE A 212 10.09 11.45 23.19
CA PHE A 212 10.58 12.42 22.22
C PHE A 212 11.63 11.80 21.29
N PHE A 213 12.55 11.00 21.83
CA PHE A 213 13.48 10.22 21.02
C PHE A 213 12.79 9.14 20.20
N GLY A 214 11.77 8.48 20.75
CA GLY A 214 10.88 7.59 20.01
C GLY A 214 10.30 8.29 18.77
N LEU A 215 9.78 9.51 18.92
CA LEU A 215 9.27 10.31 17.81
C LEU A 215 10.37 10.63 16.79
N LEU A 216 11.58 10.93 17.25
CA LEU A 216 12.72 11.27 16.39
C LEU A 216 13.11 10.15 15.43
N VAL A 217 13.12 8.91 15.93
CA VAL A 217 13.51 7.73 15.14
C VAL A 217 12.43 7.28 14.16
N THR A 218 11.17 7.72 14.31
CA THR A 218 10.11 7.49 13.30
C THR A 218 10.35 8.26 11.99
N ARG A 219 11.04 9.41 12.09
CA ARG A 219 11.30 10.37 11.02
C ARG A 219 10.05 10.90 10.29
N THR A 220 8.90 10.93 10.96
CA THR A 220 7.62 11.41 10.39
C THR A 220 7.53 12.94 10.44
N ARG A 221 7.59 13.62 9.27
CA ARG A 221 7.65 15.10 9.18
C ARG A 221 6.38 15.80 9.69
N SER A 222 5.21 15.28 9.34
CA SER A 222 3.92 15.86 9.72
C SER A 222 3.71 15.87 11.24
N ALA A 223 4.17 14.83 11.93
CA ALA A 223 4.09 14.74 13.39
C ALA A 223 4.96 15.80 14.09
N TRP A 224 6.12 16.16 13.53
CA TRP A 224 6.93 17.27 14.06
C TRP A 224 6.22 18.62 13.94
N LEU A 225 5.56 18.87 12.81
CA LEU A 225 4.74 20.07 12.64
C LEU A 225 3.57 20.09 13.64
N GLY A 226 2.90 18.95 13.82
CA GLY A 226 1.84 18.78 14.81
C GLY A 226 2.31 19.07 16.24
N LEU A 227 3.44 18.47 16.66
CA LEU A 227 4.02 18.72 17.98
C LEU A 227 4.43 20.18 18.15
N PHE A 228 5.03 20.79 17.14
CA PHE A 228 5.44 22.20 17.19
C PHE A 228 4.25 23.13 17.42
N VAL A 229 3.17 22.97 16.65
CA VAL A 229 1.93 23.76 16.81
C VAL A 229 1.29 23.50 18.18
N ALA A 230 1.26 22.25 18.63
CA ALA A 230 0.77 21.89 19.97
C ALA A 230 1.55 22.60 21.09
N LEU A 231 2.89 22.62 21.01
CA LEU A 231 3.74 23.27 21.99
C LEU A 231 3.63 24.81 21.95
N ILE A 232 3.46 25.42 20.78
CA ILE A 232 3.16 26.86 20.68
C ILE A 232 1.83 27.19 21.34
N PHE A 233 0.78 26.42 21.04
CA PHE A 233 -0.52 26.61 21.66
C PHE A 233 -0.43 26.49 23.19
N LEU A 234 0.30 25.49 23.68
CA LEU A 234 0.54 25.30 25.12
C LEU A 234 1.29 26.49 25.73
N ALA A 235 2.41 26.90 25.11
CA ALA A 235 3.24 28.00 25.59
C ALA A 235 2.45 29.31 25.64
N PHE A 236 1.69 29.63 24.59
CA PHE A 236 0.82 30.80 24.53
C PHE A 236 -0.14 30.82 25.73
N TYR A 237 -0.91 29.75 25.95
CA TYR A 237 -1.86 29.70 27.05
C TYR A 237 -1.20 29.77 28.42
N LEU A 238 -0.04 29.12 28.61
CA LEU A 238 0.68 29.18 29.88
C LEU A 238 1.23 30.60 30.15
N ILE A 239 1.72 31.31 29.14
CA ILE A 239 2.24 32.69 29.30
C ILE A 239 1.13 33.64 29.70
N PHE A 240 0.00 33.63 28.98
CA PHE A 240 -1.06 34.61 29.18
C PHE A 240 -1.98 34.29 30.36
N HIS A 241 -2.09 33.03 30.77
CA HIS A 241 -3.05 32.62 31.80
C HIS A 241 -2.43 31.89 33.01
N GLN A 242 -1.16 31.52 32.96
CA GLN A 242 -0.44 30.80 34.03
C GLN A 242 1.01 31.32 34.18
N GLY A 243 1.24 32.63 34.03
CA GLY A 243 2.58 33.21 34.06
C GLY A 243 3.37 32.90 35.34
N SER A 244 2.68 32.73 36.47
CA SER A 244 3.27 32.29 37.75
C SER A 244 3.85 30.86 37.69
N LEU A 245 3.22 29.97 36.92
CA LEU A 245 3.71 28.61 36.69
C LEU A 245 5.01 28.62 35.89
N ILE A 246 5.11 29.50 34.89
CA ILE A 246 6.33 29.67 34.09
C ILE A 246 7.45 30.29 34.92
N SER A 247 7.17 31.37 35.64
CA SER A 247 8.18 32.06 36.45
C SER A 247 8.77 31.12 37.51
N ARG A 248 7.91 30.35 38.21
CA ARG A 248 8.31 29.31 39.17
C ARG A 248 9.22 28.25 38.55
N ASN A 249 9.02 27.93 37.28
CA ASN A 249 9.70 26.85 36.58
C ASN A 249 10.81 27.32 35.63
N ARG A 250 11.16 28.62 35.59
CA ARG A 250 12.10 29.19 34.61
C ARG A 250 13.43 28.44 34.55
N LYS A 251 14.06 28.18 35.70
CA LYS A 251 15.34 27.43 35.77
C LYS A 251 15.19 26.01 35.22
N TRP A 252 14.08 25.34 35.52
CA TRP A 252 13.79 24.00 35.03
C TRP A 252 13.54 23.98 33.52
N LEU A 253 12.82 24.96 32.98
CA LEU A 253 12.59 25.08 31.54
C LEU A 253 13.89 25.34 30.79
N ILE A 254 14.77 26.20 31.34
CA ILE A 254 16.12 26.42 30.78
C ILE A 254 16.94 25.13 30.84
N PHE A 255 16.92 24.41 31.96
CA PHE A 255 17.58 23.12 32.09
C PHE A 255 17.07 22.11 31.05
N LEU A 256 15.74 21.98 30.89
CA LEU A 256 15.13 21.09 29.90
C LEU A 256 15.51 21.48 28.47
N ALA A 257 15.51 22.78 28.16
CA ALA A 257 15.95 23.29 26.87
C ALA A 257 17.43 22.98 26.62
N GLY A 258 18.28 23.12 27.64
CA GLY A 258 19.69 22.74 27.60
C GLY A 258 19.88 21.24 27.38
N VAL A 259 19.12 20.39 28.09
CA VAL A 259 19.13 18.93 27.90
C VAL A 259 18.67 18.56 26.49
N LEU A 260 17.57 19.11 26.00
CA LEU A 260 17.09 18.89 24.63
C LEU A 260 18.11 19.38 23.60
N PHE A 261 18.79 20.51 23.85
CA PHE A 261 19.85 21.03 22.99
C PHE A 261 21.07 20.10 22.97
N LEU A 262 21.56 19.65 24.13
CA LEU A 262 22.64 18.67 24.23
C LEU A 262 22.26 17.34 23.56
N MET A 263 21.01 16.91 23.71
CA MET A 263 20.45 15.75 23.03
C MET A 263 20.43 15.94 21.50
N MET A 264 20.20 17.16 20.99
CA MET A 264 20.32 17.46 19.55
C MET A 264 21.76 17.36 19.03
N LEU A 265 22.77 17.44 19.91
CA LEU A 265 24.17 17.22 19.55
C LEU A 265 24.55 15.73 19.51
N TYR A 266 23.68 14.83 19.96
CA TYR A 266 23.97 13.40 19.96
C TYR A 266 24.17 12.88 18.52
N PRO A 267 25.30 12.21 18.20
CA PRO A 267 25.57 11.66 16.88
C PRO A 267 24.80 10.35 16.70
N VAL A 268 23.99 10.29 15.65
CA VAL A 268 23.16 9.14 15.34
C VAL A 268 23.59 8.48 14.03
N ARG A 269 23.56 7.14 13.96
CA ARG A 269 24.00 6.40 12.76
C ARG A 269 22.93 6.39 11.66
N VAL A 270 23.31 6.71 10.43
CA VAL A 270 22.43 6.92 9.26
C VAL A 270 23.02 6.17 8.04
N GLY A 271 22.15 5.75 7.11
CA GLY A 271 22.48 4.96 5.91
C GLY A 271 21.95 3.52 5.97
N GLU A 272 21.80 2.85 4.82
CA GLU A 272 21.32 1.46 4.72
C GLU A 272 22.17 0.48 5.54
N GLN A 273 23.47 0.75 5.66
CA GLN A 273 24.41 -0.02 6.51
C GLN A 273 24.80 0.70 7.82
N ARG A 274 24.21 1.87 8.11
CA ARG A 274 24.42 2.65 9.34
C ARG A 274 25.87 3.07 9.62
N GLU A 275 26.66 3.23 8.57
CA GLU A 275 28.07 3.59 8.65
C GLU A 275 28.27 5.08 9.02
N LYS A 276 27.32 5.96 8.65
CA LYS A 276 27.51 7.41 8.78
C LYS A 276 26.94 7.94 10.09
N LYS A 277 27.77 8.52 10.97
CA LYS A 277 27.30 9.27 12.15
C LYS A 277 26.90 10.70 11.74
N VAL A 278 25.67 11.08 12.00
CA VAL A 278 25.12 12.42 11.75
C VAL A 278 24.49 12.93 13.04
N MET A 279 24.82 14.17 13.45
CA MET A 279 24.19 14.77 14.63
C MET A 279 22.68 14.93 14.43
N VAL A 280 21.90 14.70 15.50
CA VAL A 280 20.44 14.90 15.50
C VAL A 280 20.07 16.27 14.91
N VAL A 281 20.79 17.34 15.28
CA VAL A 281 20.49 18.71 14.81
C VAL A 281 20.59 18.85 13.29
N LYS A 282 21.56 18.17 12.66
CA LYS A 282 21.71 18.16 11.19
C LYS A 282 20.53 17.45 10.54
N LEU A 283 20.09 16.32 11.10
CA LEU A 283 18.91 15.59 10.63
C LEU A 283 17.62 16.40 10.77
N VAL A 284 17.48 17.14 11.88
CA VAL A 284 16.33 18.04 12.10
C VAL A 284 16.38 19.21 11.12
N MET A 285 17.53 19.85 10.92
CA MET A 285 17.67 20.97 9.98
C MET A 285 17.45 20.55 8.52
N GLU A 286 17.99 19.42 8.08
CA GLU A 286 17.71 18.86 6.75
C GLU A 286 16.22 18.58 6.57
N LYS A 287 15.55 18.08 7.61
CA LYS A 287 14.09 17.89 7.58
C LYS A 287 13.33 19.21 7.50
N VAL A 288 13.66 20.20 8.32
CA VAL A 288 13.01 21.51 8.27
C VAL A 288 13.16 22.14 6.90
N LYS A 289 14.37 22.09 6.32
CA LYS A 289 14.61 22.53 4.93
C LYS A 289 13.79 21.72 3.91
N SER A 290 13.69 20.41 4.09
CA SER A 290 12.91 19.54 3.21
C SER A 290 11.39 19.73 3.29
N ILE A 291 10.87 20.30 4.39
CA ILE A 291 9.44 20.65 4.52
C ILE A 291 9.11 21.82 3.57
N ALA A 292 10.06 22.72 3.32
CA ALA A 292 9.91 23.84 2.39
C ALA A 292 10.17 23.45 0.92
N ASP A 293 10.79 22.30 0.67
CA ASP A 293 11.11 21.82 -0.68
C ASP A 293 9.99 20.93 -1.25
N PHE A 294 9.02 21.59 -1.88
CA PHE A 294 7.87 20.95 -2.54
C PHE A 294 8.23 20.13 -3.78
N ARG A 295 9.49 20.10 -4.23
CA ARG A 295 9.92 19.39 -5.45
C ARG A 295 10.22 17.90 -5.22
N GLN A 296 10.16 17.40 -4.00
CA GLN A 296 10.46 15.99 -3.72
C GLN A 296 9.39 15.05 -4.29
N MET A 297 9.83 13.90 -4.80
CA MET A 297 8.98 12.85 -5.42
C MET A 297 7.75 12.46 -4.58
N ALA A 298 7.89 12.39 -3.25
CA ALA A 298 6.80 12.05 -2.34
C ALA A 298 5.66 13.09 -2.34
N TYR A 299 5.95 14.37 -2.59
CA TYR A 299 4.91 15.40 -2.70
C TYR A 299 4.17 15.29 -4.02
N VAL A 300 4.86 14.95 -5.13
CA VAL A 300 4.22 14.79 -6.44
C VAL A 300 3.17 13.67 -6.41
N GLN A 301 3.48 12.54 -5.76
CA GLN A 301 2.51 11.45 -5.55
C GLN A 301 1.31 11.91 -4.70
N ARG A 302 1.53 12.67 -3.62
CA ARG A 302 0.43 13.23 -2.81
C ARG A 302 -0.44 14.21 -3.60
N PHE A 303 0.16 15.06 -4.43
CA PHE A 303 -0.59 15.97 -5.29
C PHE A 303 -1.47 15.21 -6.29
N LEU A 304 -0.98 14.11 -6.87
CA LEU A 304 -1.81 13.23 -7.70
C LEU A 304 -3.00 12.67 -6.91
N ILE A 305 -2.76 12.17 -5.69
CA ILE A 305 -3.82 11.68 -4.80
C ILE A 305 -4.85 12.78 -4.51
N TRP A 306 -4.40 13.98 -4.18
CA TRP A 306 -5.25 15.12 -3.87
C TRP A 306 -6.05 15.62 -5.06
N GLN A 307 -5.46 15.61 -6.26
CA GLN A 307 -6.17 15.97 -7.48
C GLN A 307 -7.27 14.96 -7.82
N ALA A 308 -7.01 13.66 -7.64
CA ALA A 308 -8.04 12.64 -7.79
C ALA A 308 -9.15 12.79 -6.73
N ALA A 309 -8.79 13.01 -5.46
CA ALA A 309 -9.76 13.24 -4.38
C ALA A 309 -10.63 14.49 -4.64
N TYR A 310 -10.01 15.56 -5.15
CA TYR A 310 -10.73 16.75 -5.57
C TYR A 310 -11.62 16.51 -6.80
N SER A 311 -11.18 15.67 -7.74
CA SER A 311 -12.03 15.22 -8.85
C SER A 311 -13.23 14.42 -8.37
N MET A 312 -13.08 13.55 -7.36
CA MET A 312 -14.19 12.85 -6.71
C MET A 312 -15.16 13.86 -6.08
N PHE A 313 -14.65 14.81 -5.30
CA PHE A 313 -15.49 15.86 -4.72
C PHE A 313 -16.26 16.66 -5.79
N LYS A 314 -15.62 17.01 -6.92
CA LYS A 314 -16.30 17.70 -8.03
C LYS A 314 -17.44 16.90 -8.65
N GLU A 315 -17.29 15.58 -8.72
CA GLU A 315 -18.31 14.69 -9.29
C GLU A 315 -19.50 14.52 -8.35
N SER A 316 -19.27 14.48 -7.03
CA SER A 316 -20.33 14.45 -6.03
C SER A 316 -20.12 15.47 -4.88
N PRO A 317 -20.47 16.76 -5.09
CA PRO A 317 -20.13 17.81 -4.13
C PRO A 317 -20.91 17.78 -2.81
N LEU A 318 -22.16 17.30 -2.83
CA LEU A 318 -23.04 17.40 -1.66
C LEU A 318 -22.82 16.27 -0.64
N LEU A 319 -22.85 15.02 -1.10
CA LEU A 319 -22.76 13.83 -0.25
C LEU A 319 -21.51 12.98 -0.50
N GLY A 320 -20.70 13.31 -1.51
CA GLY A 320 -19.49 12.55 -1.83
C GLY A 320 -19.76 11.14 -2.34
N HIS A 321 -18.69 10.33 -2.38
CA HIS A 321 -18.72 8.97 -2.92
C HIS A 321 -18.98 7.88 -1.87
N GLY A 322 -19.43 8.24 -0.67
CA GLY A 322 -19.71 7.32 0.42
C GLY A 322 -18.54 7.13 1.38
N TRP A 323 -18.85 7.19 2.66
CA TRP A 323 -17.89 6.96 3.75
C TRP A 323 -17.21 5.59 3.66
N GLY A 324 -15.91 5.59 3.44
CA GLY A 324 -15.08 4.40 3.34
C GLY A 324 -14.75 3.95 1.92
N ASN A 325 -15.31 4.61 0.90
CA ASN A 325 -15.16 4.21 -0.51
C ASN A 325 -13.98 4.86 -1.23
N PHE A 326 -13.15 5.68 -0.57
CA PHE A 326 -12.03 6.34 -1.23
C PHE A 326 -11.16 5.35 -2.04
N GLU A 327 -10.74 4.26 -1.40
CA GLU A 327 -9.87 3.24 -2.01
C GLU A 327 -10.45 2.59 -3.28
N ILE A 328 -11.77 2.40 -3.35
CA ILE A 328 -12.41 1.71 -4.47
C ILE A 328 -12.80 2.67 -5.62
N ILE A 329 -12.94 3.96 -5.34
CA ILE A 329 -13.32 4.98 -6.33
C ILE A 329 -12.11 5.74 -6.88
N TYR A 330 -11.13 6.02 -6.03
CA TYR A 330 -9.91 6.75 -6.36
C TYR A 330 -9.25 6.31 -7.69
N PRO A 331 -9.09 5.00 -7.99
CA PRO A 331 -8.38 4.57 -9.19
C PRO A 331 -9.03 5.06 -10.51
N PHE A 332 -10.36 5.20 -10.54
CA PHE A 332 -11.10 5.70 -11.71
C PHE A 332 -10.91 7.21 -11.95
N HIS A 333 -10.53 7.96 -10.91
CA HIS A 333 -10.17 9.38 -11.03
C HIS A 333 -8.69 9.59 -11.31
N GLN A 334 -7.81 8.72 -10.79
CA GLN A 334 -6.37 8.81 -11.00
C GLN A 334 -5.99 8.72 -12.49
N GLY A 335 -6.63 7.82 -13.26
CA GLY A 335 -6.29 7.56 -14.66
C GLY A 335 -6.19 8.82 -15.53
N LYS A 336 -7.11 9.79 -15.33
CA LYS A 336 -7.13 11.06 -16.06
C LYS A 336 -5.85 11.89 -15.89
N PHE A 337 -5.27 11.86 -14.69
CA PHE A 337 -4.07 12.63 -14.36
C PHE A 337 -2.77 11.91 -14.75
N LEU A 338 -2.78 10.58 -14.88
CA LEU A 338 -1.60 9.80 -15.25
C LEU A 338 -1.08 10.09 -16.66
N LYS A 339 -1.93 10.60 -17.55
CA LYS A 339 -1.53 11.08 -18.89
C LYS A 339 -0.62 12.32 -18.83
N ILE A 340 -0.62 13.05 -17.72
CA ILE A 340 0.29 14.19 -17.53
C ILE A 340 1.67 13.64 -17.18
N LYS A 341 2.68 13.92 -18.00
CA LYS A 341 4.07 13.40 -17.88
C LYS A 341 4.67 13.55 -16.47
N LYS A 342 4.32 14.61 -15.74
CA LYS A 342 4.75 14.85 -14.36
C LYS A 342 4.24 13.78 -13.38
N TYR A 343 3.05 13.21 -13.61
CA TYR A 343 2.40 12.25 -12.72
C TYR A 343 2.58 10.80 -13.15
N SER A 344 2.91 10.53 -14.41
CA SER A 344 3.01 9.17 -14.95
C SER A 344 3.89 8.22 -14.13
N PRO A 345 5.07 8.63 -13.59
CA PRO A 345 5.91 7.76 -12.76
C PRO A 345 5.34 7.44 -11.37
N PHE A 346 4.26 8.13 -10.97
CA PHE A 346 3.73 8.11 -9.59
C PHE A 346 2.40 7.39 -9.46
N ARG A 347 2.00 6.57 -10.45
CA ARG A 347 0.82 5.70 -10.34
C ARG A 347 0.87 4.93 -9.03
N THR A 348 -0.21 5.02 -8.27
CA THR A 348 -0.34 4.36 -6.98
C THR A 348 -1.76 3.85 -6.79
N HIS A 349 -1.94 2.85 -5.95
CA HIS A 349 -3.25 2.50 -5.42
C HIS A 349 -3.33 3.07 -4.01
N ALA A 350 -4.07 4.17 -3.84
CA ALA A 350 -4.13 4.90 -2.58
C ALA A 350 -5.36 4.48 -1.78
N ASN A 351 -5.16 4.03 -0.54
CA ASN A 351 -6.27 3.63 0.33
C ASN A 351 -6.94 4.83 1.02
N ASN A 352 -6.24 5.98 1.08
CA ASN A 352 -6.69 7.23 1.66
C ASN A 352 -6.02 8.41 0.94
N THR A 353 -6.54 9.60 1.16
CA THR A 353 -6.09 10.86 0.54
C THR A 353 -4.76 11.41 1.09
N HIS A 354 -4.32 10.94 2.26
CA HIS A 354 -3.21 11.55 3.01
C HIS A 354 -3.44 13.03 3.38
N ASN A 355 -4.70 13.44 3.49
CA ASN A 355 -5.13 14.76 3.95
C ASN A 355 -6.56 14.66 4.50
N GLU A 356 -6.74 14.86 5.79
CA GLU A 356 -8.03 14.68 6.47
C GLU A 356 -9.18 15.47 5.80
N ILE A 357 -8.95 16.71 5.38
CA ILE A 357 -10.00 17.53 4.77
C ILE A 357 -10.46 16.93 3.44
N LEU A 358 -9.51 16.49 2.61
CA LEU A 358 -9.81 15.81 1.35
C LEU A 358 -10.44 14.43 1.58
N GLU A 359 -10.02 13.72 2.63
CA GLU A 359 -10.59 12.44 3.05
C GLU A 359 -12.07 12.58 3.35
N ILE A 360 -12.45 13.57 4.17
CA ILE A 360 -13.84 13.82 4.54
C ILE A 360 -14.64 14.30 3.33
N VAL A 361 -14.15 15.31 2.60
CA VAL A 361 -14.95 15.97 1.55
C VAL A 361 -15.18 15.09 0.32
N SER A 362 -14.21 14.24 -0.06
CA SER A 362 -14.37 13.33 -1.20
C SER A 362 -15.39 12.21 -0.93
N GLN A 363 -15.59 11.85 0.35
CA GLN A 363 -16.45 10.73 0.75
C GLN A 363 -17.82 11.17 1.29
N THR A 364 -17.92 12.36 1.89
CA THR A 364 -19.16 12.86 2.54
C THR A 364 -19.64 14.20 1.99
N GLY A 365 -18.91 14.77 1.01
CA GLY A 365 -19.22 16.06 0.41
C GLY A 365 -19.06 17.24 1.37
N ILE A 366 -19.55 18.41 0.93
CA ILE A 366 -19.48 19.65 1.70
C ILE A 366 -20.33 19.59 2.96
N VAL A 367 -21.42 18.81 2.96
CA VAL A 367 -22.30 18.64 4.13
C VAL A 367 -21.55 17.93 5.24
N GLY A 368 -20.91 16.79 4.94
CA GLY A 368 -20.12 16.07 5.92
C GLY A 368 -18.89 16.85 6.39
N LEU A 369 -18.19 17.53 5.48
CA LEU A 369 -17.07 18.42 5.85
C LEU A 369 -17.52 19.54 6.79
N GLY A 370 -18.66 20.19 6.51
CA GLY A 370 -19.19 21.25 7.36
C GLY A 370 -19.50 20.77 8.78
N ILE A 371 -20.12 19.60 8.91
CA ILE A 371 -20.41 18.97 10.22
C ILE A 371 -19.10 18.60 10.94
N TYR A 372 -18.12 18.07 10.22
CA TYR A 372 -16.82 17.71 10.77
C TYR A 372 -16.06 18.94 11.29
N ILE A 373 -16.03 20.04 10.53
CA ILE A 373 -15.43 21.30 10.98
C ILE A 373 -16.19 21.85 12.20
N TRP A 374 -17.52 21.82 12.17
CA TRP A 374 -18.35 22.25 13.30
C TRP A 374 -18.06 21.46 14.58
N LEU A 375 -17.86 20.14 14.48
CA LEU A 375 -17.45 19.29 15.60
C LEU A 375 -16.21 19.83 16.31
N PHE A 376 -15.15 20.15 15.55
CA PHE A 376 -13.89 20.62 16.15
C PHE A 376 -13.95 22.05 16.64
N ILE A 377 -14.66 22.95 15.93
CA ILE A 377 -14.93 24.31 16.44
C ILE A 377 -15.62 24.23 17.80
N LEU A 378 -16.65 23.38 17.92
CA LEU A 378 -17.38 23.22 19.17
C LEU A 378 -16.53 22.59 20.28
N PHE A 379 -15.72 21.58 19.93
CA PHE A 379 -14.79 20.93 20.85
C PHE A 379 -13.78 21.93 21.44
N PHE A 380 -13.10 22.70 20.60
CA PHE A 380 -12.11 23.68 21.08
C PHE A 380 -12.76 24.83 21.84
N LYS A 381 -13.89 25.35 21.36
CA LYS A 381 -14.67 26.38 22.07
C LYS A 381 -15.04 25.91 23.47
N MET A 382 -15.62 24.72 23.59
CA MET A 382 -15.98 24.12 24.87
C MET A 382 -14.76 23.95 25.77
N GLY A 383 -13.65 23.40 25.27
CA GLY A 383 -12.44 23.20 26.06
C GLY A 383 -11.85 24.50 26.61
N ILE A 384 -11.79 25.55 25.77
CA ILE A 384 -11.26 26.86 26.14
C ILE A 384 -12.20 27.59 27.11
N ASP A 385 -13.51 27.57 26.86
CA ASP A 385 -14.50 28.20 27.74
C ASP A 385 -14.51 27.54 29.13
N SER A 386 -14.39 26.21 29.17
CA SER A 386 -14.30 25.45 30.41
C SER A 386 -12.99 25.66 31.15
N TYR A 387 -11.86 25.88 30.46
CA TYR A 387 -10.58 26.16 31.11
C TYR A 387 -10.66 27.31 32.12
N ARG A 388 -11.43 28.36 31.81
CA ARG A 388 -11.66 29.50 32.72
C ARG A 388 -12.52 29.14 33.93
N LYS A 389 -13.44 28.19 33.78
CA LYS A 389 -14.44 27.79 34.79
C LYS A 389 -13.94 26.70 35.74
N LEU A 390 -12.94 25.91 35.33
CA LEU A 390 -12.37 24.85 36.16
C LEU A 390 -11.73 25.45 37.43
N THR A 391 -12.06 24.93 38.61
CA THR A 391 -11.49 25.38 39.88
C THR A 391 -10.17 24.67 40.22
N GLY A 392 -10.05 23.39 39.87
CA GLY A 392 -8.84 22.59 40.10
C GLY A 392 -7.69 22.95 39.16
N GLU A 393 -6.54 23.35 39.72
CA GLU A 393 -5.33 23.67 38.95
C GLU A 393 -4.83 22.46 38.13
N TYR A 394 -4.88 21.24 38.70
CA TYR A 394 -4.50 20.02 37.98
C TYR A 394 -5.35 19.78 36.73
N ASP A 395 -6.68 19.90 36.85
CA ASP A 395 -7.60 19.68 35.74
C ASP A 395 -7.44 20.72 34.65
N LYS A 396 -7.23 22.00 35.01
CA LYS A 396 -6.90 23.08 34.06
C LYS A 396 -5.68 22.73 33.22
N ILE A 397 -4.60 22.32 33.89
CA ILE A 397 -3.33 22.01 33.26
C ILE A 397 -3.45 20.77 32.36
N VAL A 398 -4.08 19.70 32.84
CA VAL A 398 -4.27 18.49 32.04
C VAL A 398 -5.17 18.76 30.83
N ALA A 399 -6.29 19.46 30.99
CA ALA A 399 -7.18 19.82 29.89
C ALA A 399 -6.44 20.62 28.81
N LEU A 400 -5.57 21.56 29.21
CA LEU A 400 -4.75 22.33 28.28
C LEU A 400 -3.77 21.45 27.49
N GLY A 401 -3.08 20.52 28.17
CA GLY A 401 -2.20 19.55 27.51
C GLY A 401 -2.94 18.64 26.54
N LEU A 402 -4.14 18.19 26.89
CA LEU A 402 -4.99 17.37 26.03
C LEU A 402 -5.50 18.16 24.81
N LEU A 403 -5.93 19.42 24.98
CA LEU A 403 -6.33 20.30 23.87
C LEU A 403 -5.17 20.54 22.90
N ALA A 404 -3.97 20.83 23.42
CA ALA A 404 -2.76 20.96 22.61
C ALA A 404 -2.49 19.69 21.79
N SER A 405 -2.67 18.52 22.42
CA SER A 405 -2.47 17.21 21.78
C SER A 405 -3.46 16.95 20.63
N ILE A 406 -4.75 17.26 20.83
CA ILE A 406 -5.77 17.16 19.77
C ILE A 406 -5.44 18.11 18.61
N LEU A 407 -5.04 19.35 18.91
CA LEU A 407 -4.64 20.31 17.89
C LEU A 407 -3.43 19.80 17.08
N GLY A 408 -2.40 19.29 17.76
CA GLY A 408 -1.23 18.72 17.10
C GLY A 408 -1.58 17.54 16.20
N MET A 409 -2.49 16.67 16.62
CA MET A 409 -2.96 15.54 15.82
C MET A 409 -3.74 16.00 14.58
N LEU A 410 -4.61 17.00 14.69
CA LEU A 410 -5.33 17.54 13.53
C LEU A 410 -4.36 18.14 12.50
N ILE A 411 -3.32 18.85 12.95
CA ILE A 411 -2.26 19.39 12.08
C ILE A 411 -1.46 18.28 11.41
N ASP A 412 -1.09 17.22 12.14
CA ASP A 412 -0.42 16.05 11.56
C ASP A 412 -1.25 15.43 10.42
N ASN A 413 -2.56 15.29 10.61
CA ASN A 413 -3.46 14.67 9.65
C ASN A 413 -3.84 15.56 8.45
N LEU A 414 -3.36 16.80 8.38
CA LEU A 414 -3.37 17.55 7.10
C LEU A 414 -2.41 16.95 6.06
N LEU A 415 -1.43 16.15 6.50
CA LEU A 415 -0.41 15.50 5.66
C LEU A 415 -0.25 14.00 5.98
N ASN A 416 -1.22 13.42 6.70
CA ASN A 416 -1.22 12.06 7.24
C ASN A 416 -2.68 11.55 7.32
N VAL A 417 -2.89 10.27 7.66
CA VAL A 417 -4.24 9.62 7.71
C VAL A 417 -4.44 8.77 8.96
N SER A 418 -3.63 9.00 9.99
CA SER A 418 -3.59 8.23 11.23
C SER A 418 -4.94 8.14 11.97
N LEU A 419 -5.87 9.09 11.78
CA LEU A 419 -7.22 9.07 12.36
C LEU A 419 -8.12 7.95 11.81
N HIS A 420 -7.73 7.29 10.72
CA HIS A 420 -8.45 6.18 10.09
C HIS A 420 -7.83 4.81 10.42
N PHE A 421 -6.91 4.76 11.39
CA PHE A 421 -6.21 3.56 11.83
C PHE A 421 -6.42 3.33 13.34
N PRO A 422 -6.47 2.07 13.78
CA PRO A 422 -7.04 1.68 15.08
C PRO A 422 -6.34 2.31 16.28
N MET A 423 -5.01 2.25 16.34
CA MET A 423 -4.29 2.69 17.54
C MET A 423 -4.26 4.23 17.66
N PRO A 424 -3.87 5.01 16.64
CA PRO A 424 -3.90 6.47 16.76
C PRO A 424 -5.32 7.01 16.95
N ALA A 425 -6.33 6.46 16.27
CA ALA A 425 -7.72 6.86 16.45
C ALA A 425 -8.25 6.54 17.86
N LEU A 426 -7.96 5.35 18.39
CA LEU A 426 -8.31 4.98 19.77
C LEU A 426 -7.85 6.04 20.77
N PHE A 427 -6.57 6.40 20.75
CA PHE A 427 -6.02 7.39 21.67
C PHE A 427 -6.55 8.80 21.41
N PHE A 428 -6.76 9.19 20.15
CA PHE A 428 -7.36 10.48 19.80
C PHE A 428 -8.76 10.66 20.40
N TRP A 429 -9.62 9.66 20.24
CA TRP A 429 -11.00 9.73 20.75
C TRP A 429 -11.07 9.57 22.27
N ILE A 430 -10.13 8.84 22.90
CA ILE A 430 -9.94 8.89 24.36
C ILE A 430 -9.57 10.31 24.79
N TRP A 431 -8.61 10.97 24.13
CA TRP A 431 -8.19 12.33 24.50
C TRP A 431 -9.33 13.33 24.41
N MET A 432 -10.13 13.25 23.34
CA MET A 432 -11.34 14.06 23.23
C MET A 432 -12.33 13.77 24.36
N GLY A 433 -12.57 12.49 24.67
CA GLY A 433 -13.43 12.08 25.77
C GLY A 433 -12.92 12.55 27.13
N LEU A 434 -11.60 12.57 27.34
CA LEU A 434 -10.98 13.08 28.57
C LEU A 434 -11.22 14.59 28.73
N VAL A 435 -11.03 15.39 27.66
CA VAL A 435 -11.31 16.83 27.70
C VAL A 435 -12.77 17.08 28.03
N VAL A 436 -13.70 16.45 27.30
CA VAL A 436 -15.14 16.61 27.54
C VAL A 436 -15.52 16.20 28.96
N GLY A 437 -15.02 15.05 29.43
CA GLY A 437 -15.30 14.57 30.78
C GLY A 437 -14.76 15.49 31.87
N ILE A 438 -13.55 16.05 31.72
CA ILE A 438 -13.01 17.07 32.65
C ILE A 438 -13.92 18.30 32.66
N CYS A 439 -14.30 18.81 31.48
CA CYS A 439 -15.16 19.99 31.34
C CYS A 439 -16.55 19.82 31.97
N GLN A 440 -17.03 18.57 32.13
CA GLN A 440 -18.39 18.25 32.57
C GLN A 440 -18.49 17.64 33.97
N ARG A 441 -17.38 17.51 34.72
CA ARG A 441 -17.34 16.85 36.05
C ARG A 441 -18.40 17.36 37.04
N TRP A 442 -18.73 18.65 36.98
CA TRP A 442 -19.58 19.32 37.98
C TRP A 442 -21.07 19.01 37.83
N LYS A 443 -21.53 18.54 36.66
CA LYS A 443 -22.89 18.03 36.40
C LYS A 443 -22.87 17.13 35.16
N VAL A 444 -22.50 15.86 35.28
CA VAL A 444 -22.71 14.91 34.16
C VAL A 444 -24.20 14.66 34.07
N SER A 445 -24.87 15.43 33.22
CA SER A 445 -26.25 15.16 32.84
C SER A 445 -26.27 13.81 32.13
N GLU A 446 -26.97 12.84 32.69
CA GLU A 446 -27.21 11.58 32.01
C GLU A 446 -28.40 11.70 31.07
N ARG A 447 -28.28 11.11 29.89
CA ARG A 447 -29.41 10.81 29.02
C ARG A 447 -29.87 9.39 29.34
N LYS A 448 -31.11 9.28 29.82
CA LYS A 448 -31.81 8.02 30.01
C LYS A 448 -32.66 7.76 28.77
N ILE A 449 -32.29 6.75 28.00
CA ILE A 449 -33.04 6.33 26.80
C ILE A 449 -33.77 5.02 27.15
N PRO A 450 -35.10 4.97 27.13
CA PRO A 450 -35.83 3.74 27.44
C PRO A 450 -35.50 2.65 26.41
N ILE A 451 -35.20 1.44 26.87
CA ILE A 451 -34.95 0.29 26.00
C ILE A 451 -36.08 -0.74 26.11
N LYS A 452 -36.78 -0.98 25.01
CA LYS A 452 -37.83 -2.00 24.94
C LYS A 452 -37.19 -3.40 24.96
N LYS A 453 -37.77 -4.36 25.71
CA LYS A 453 -37.25 -5.75 25.82
C LYS A 453 -36.94 -6.37 24.46
N PHE A 454 -37.83 -6.18 23.49
CA PHE A 454 -37.68 -6.78 22.17
C PHE A 454 -36.46 -6.25 21.38
N LEU A 455 -35.91 -5.07 21.72
CA LEU A 455 -34.72 -4.51 21.07
C LEU A 455 -33.40 -5.06 21.62
N VAL A 456 -33.42 -5.72 22.79
CA VAL A 456 -32.19 -6.23 23.42
C VAL A 456 -31.62 -7.41 22.63
N TYR A 457 -32.47 -8.34 22.21
CA TYR A 457 -32.07 -9.50 21.42
C TYR A 457 -31.44 -9.15 20.07
N PRO A 458 -32.04 -8.29 19.21
CA PRO A 458 -31.43 -7.92 17.94
C PRO A 458 -30.12 -7.16 18.14
N LEU A 459 -30.01 -6.28 19.14
CA LEU A 459 -28.75 -5.61 19.48
C LEU A 459 -27.68 -6.61 19.93
N GLY A 460 -28.05 -7.60 20.75
CA GLY A 460 -27.16 -8.69 21.15
C GLY A 460 -26.67 -9.52 19.95
N ILE A 461 -27.55 -9.83 19.02
CA ILE A 461 -27.22 -10.54 17.77
C ILE A 461 -26.27 -9.71 16.90
N ILE A 462 -26.50 -8.40 16.77
CA ILE A 462 -25.59 -7.50 16.04
C ILE A 462 -24.20 -7.50 16.67
N ILE A 463 -24.11 -7.37 18.00
CA ILE A 463 -22.83 -7.40 18.71
C ILE A 463 -22.11 -8.73 18.52
N LEU A 464 -22.83 -9.85 18.63
CA LEU A 464 -22.27 -11.18 18.35
C LEU A 464 -21.80 -11.29 16.89
N GLY A 465 -22.58 -10.78 15.94
CA GLY A 465 -22.22 -10.72 14.52
C GLY A 465 -20.93 -9.96 14.28
N ILE A 466 -20.70 -8.84 14.97
CA ILE A 466 -19.45 -8.08 14.90
C ILE A 466 -18.25 -8.90 15.42
N VAL A 467 -18.43 -9.62 16.54
CA VAL A 467 -17.38 -10.49 17.09
C VAL A 467 -17.05 -11.61 16.09
N LEU A 468 -18.06 -12.30 15.58
CA LEU A 468 -17.90 -13.36 14.59
C LEU A 468 -17.25 -12.85 13.30
N PHE A 469 -17.62 -11.64 12.85
CA PHE A 469 -17.01 -10.99 11.70
C PHE A 469 -15.51 -10.77 11.90
N ASN A 470 -15.09 -10.21 13.03
CA ASN A 470 -13.68 -9.98 13.34
C ASN A 470 -12.89 -11.30 13.42
N LEU A 471 -13.46 -12.34 14.01
CA LEU A 471 -12.85 -13.67 14.06
C LEU A 471 -12.71 -14.30 12.66
N ARG A 472 -13.74 -14.19 11.81
CA ARG A 472 -13.69 -14.67 10.42
C ARG A 472 -12.65 -13.89 9.62
N TYR A 473 -12.62 -12.57 9.74
CA TYR A 473 -11.62 -11.72 9.08
C TYR A 473 -10.20 -12.14 9.47
N PHE A 474 -9.91 -12.30 10.77
CA PHE A 474 -8.60 -12.74 11.24
C PHE A 474 -8.20 -14.12 10.72
N ARG A 475 -9.12 -15.10 10.80
CA ARG A 475 -8.86 -16.46 10.30
C ARG A 475 -8.64 -16.47 8.78
N GLY A 476 -9.43 -15.69 8.03
CA GLY A 476 -9.26 -15.51 6.59
C GLY A 476 -7.87 -14.96 6.26
N GLU A 477 -7.45 -13.90 6.95
CA GLU A 477 -6.12 -13.29 6.77
C GLU A 477 -4.96 -14.26 7.05
N ILE A 478 -5.09 -15.15 8.04
CA ILE A 478 -4.08 -16.19 8.32
C ILE A 478 -3.94 -17.14 7.13
N HIS A 479 -5.06 -17.66 6.63
CA HIS A 479 -5.07 -18.58 5.50
C HIS A 479 -4.59 -17.90 4.22
N TYR A 480 -5.03 -16.68 3.96
CA TYR A 480 -4.54 -15.85 2.87
C TYR A 480 -3.00 -15.71 2.94
N PHE A 481 -2.46 -15.32 4.10
CA PHE A 481 -1.02 -15.08 4.20
C PHE A 481 -0.19 -16.37 4.04
N LYS A 482 -0.71 -17.51 4.50
CA LYS A 482 -0.12 -18.84 4.21
C LYS A 482 -0.14 -19.15 2.72
N GLY A 483 -1.29 -18.97 2.06
CA GLY A 483 -1.45 -19.18 0.62
C GLY A 483 -0.49 -18.30 -0.19
N PHE A 484 -0.41 -17.02 0.15
CA PHE A 484 0.55 -16.06 -0.42
C PHE A 484 2.01 -16.51 -0.25
N LYS A 485 2.38 -17.04 0.93
CA LYS A 485 3.74 -17.59 1.16
C LYS A 485 4.01 -18.80 0.25
N TYR A 486 3.06 -19.73 0.12
CA TYR A 486 3.20 -20.89 -0.77
C TYR A 486 3.22 -20.51 -2.26
N ALA A 487 2.51 -19.46 -2.66
CA ALA A 487 2.46 -19.03 -4.06
C ALA A 487 3.83 -18.56 -4.60
N LYS A 488 4.77 -18.18 -3.72
CA LYS A 488 6.13 -17.74 -4.11
C LYS A 488 6.97 -18.82 -4.77
N ASN A 489 6.63 -20.10 -4.61
CA ASN A 489 7.36 -21.22 -5.22
C ASN A 489 6.39 -22.06 -6.09
N ASN A 490 6.78 -22.32 -7.35
CA ASN A 490 5.99 -23.14 -8.27
C ASN A 490 5.75 -24.57 -7.73
N ALA A 491 6.66 -25.12 -6.93
CA ALA A 491 6.51 -26.45 -6.36
C ALA A 491 5.38 -26.54 -5.31
N THR A 492 4.96 -25.41 -4.75
CA THR A 492 3.98 -25.36 -3.65
C THR A 492 2.63 -24.76 -4.05
N LEU A 493 2.34 -24.65 -5.36
CA LEU A 493 1.09 -24.06 -5.85
C LEU A 493 -0.17 -24.79 -5.38
N GLY A 494 -0.14 -26.13 -5.25
CA GLY A 494 -1.28 -26.88 -4.71
C GLY A 494 -1.62 -26.48 -3.27
N ASN A 495 -0.60 -26.26 -2.43
CA ASN A 495 -0.80 -25.75 -1.07
C ASN A 495 -1.31 -24.31 -1.07
N ALA A 496 -0.83 -23.49 -2.01
CA ALA A 496 -1.31 -22.12 -2.18
C ALA A 496 -2.81 -22.08 -2.51
N VAL A 497 -3.26 -22.90 -3.48
CA VAL A 497 -4.69 -23.04 -3.82
C VAL A 497 -5.50 -23.41 -2.59
N ARG A 498 -5.09 -24.48 -1.88
CA ARG A 498 -5.80 -24.97 -0.69
C ARG A 498 -6.01 -23.86 0.34
N GLU A 499 -4.94 -23.16 0.72
CA GLU A 499 -5.01 -22.11 1.73
C GLU A 499 -5.83 -20.89 1.25
N CYS A 500 -5.67 -20.47 -0.01
CA CYS A 500 -6.44 -19.36 -0.57
C CYS A 500 -7.93 -19.67 -0.75
N GLU A 501 -8.30 -20.92 -1.08
CA GLU A 501 -9.70 -21.36 -1.10
C GLU A 501 -10.31 -21.42 0.29
N LEU A 502 -9.56 -21.89 1.30
CA LEU A 502 -10.01 -21.86 2.70
C LEU A 502 -10.25 -20.41 3.15
N SER A 503 -9.32 -19.50 2.83
CA SER A 503 -9.48 -18.08 3.08
C SER A 503 -10.75 -17.51 2.42
N TYR A 504 -10.99 -17.81 1.14
CA TYR A 504 -12.21 -17.39 0.44
C TYR A 504 -13.48 -17.92 1.11
N LYS A 505 -13.52 -19.20 1.50
CA LYS A 505 -14.69 -19.77 2.20
C LYS A 505 -14.98 -19.06 3.53
N ILE A 506 -13.93 -18.65 4.25
CA ILE A 506 -14.07 -17.98 5.55
C ILE A 506 -14.43 -16.50 5.38
N TYR A 507 -13.75 -15.79 4.48
CA TYR A 507 -13.87 -14.36 4.24
C TYR A 507 -13.84 -14.05 2.72
N PRO A 508 -14.99 -14.19 2.02
CA PRO A 508 -15.04 -14.13 0.56
C PRO A 508 -14.67 -12.78 -0.05
N LEU A 509 -14.93 -11.67 0.66
CA LEU A 509 -14.71 -10.30 0.16
C LEU A 509 -13.30 -9.79 0.50
N ASN A 510 -12.29 -10.57 0.15
CA ASN A 510 -10.88 -10.24 0.30
C ASN A 510 -10.21 -10.16 -1.08
N VAL A 511 -9.98 -8.93 -1.57
CA VAL A 511 -9.38 -8.70 -2.88
C VAL A 511 -7.99 -9.30 -2.99
N ASP A 512 -7.14 -9.14 -1.97
CA ASP A 512 -5.77 -9.64 -1.96
C ASP A 512 -5.74 -11.16 -2.09
N ASN A 513 -6.63 -11.85 -1.36
CA ASN A 513 -6.75 -13.30 -1.43
C ASN A 513 -7.27 -13.78 -2.79
N ASN A 514 -8.34 -13.17 -3.27
CA ASN A 514 -9.01 -13.61 -4.50
C ASN A 514 -8.13 -13.35 -5.72
N TYR A 515 -7.37 -12.26 -5.70
CA TYR A 515 -6.38 -11.99 -6.75
C TYR A 515 -5.24 -13.01 -6.72
N GLU A 516 -4.69 -13.33 -5.55
CA GLU A 516 -3.66 -14.35 -5.43
C GLU A 516 -4.17 -15.73 -5.85
N LEU A 517 -5.40 -16.09 -5.47
CA LEU A 517 -6.06 -17.33 -5.90
C LEU A 517 -6.18 -17.40 -7.43
N GLY A 518 -6.58 -16.30 -8.08
CA GLY A 518 -6.62 -16.19 -9.53
C GLY A 518 -5.25 -16.35 -10.20
N ASN A 519 -4.21 -15.72 -9.63
CA ASN A 519 -2.84 -15.84 -10.13
C ASN A 519 -2.32 -17.28 -10.01
N VAL A 520 -2.60 -17.97 -8.91
CA VAL A 520 -2.21 -19.37 -8.70
C VAL A 520 -2.95 -20.28 -9.67
N TYR A 521 -4.27 -20.11 -9.86
CA TYR A 521 -5.02 -20.88 -10.86
C TYR A 521 -4.52 -20.66 -12.28
N ALA A 522 -4.20 -19.43 -12.65
CA ALA A 522 -3.65 -19.11 -13.96
C ALA A 522 -2.30 -19.82 -14.20
N ARG A 523 -1.42 -19.86 -13.18
CA ARG A 523 -0.13 -20.57 -13.24
C ARG A 523 -0.26 -22.09 -13.32
N LEU A 524 -1.33 -22.65 -12.76
CA LEU A 524 -1.68 -24.07 -12.89
C LEU A 524 -2.37 -24.41 -14.22
N GLY A 525 -2.68 -23.41 -15.05
CA GLY A 525 -3.40 -23.59 -16.31
C GLY A 525 -4.92 -23.76 -16.15
N GLU A 526 -5.45 -23.60 -14.93
CA GLU A 526 -6.88 -23.72 -14.62
C GLU A 526 -7.62 -22.42 -14.97
N LYS A 527 -7.74 -22.12 -16.27
CA LYS A 527 -8.21 -20.82 -16.79
C LYS A 527 -9.59 -20.39 -16.30
N GLU A 528 -10.58 -21.29 -16.29
CA GLU A 528 -11.94 -20.94 -15.84
C GLU A 528 -12.00 -20.63 -14.34
N LYS A 529 -11.22 -21.35 -13.52
CA LYS A 529 -11.11 -21.03 -12.09
C LYS A 529 -10.37 -19.72 -11.84
N ALA A 530 -9.36 -19.42 -12.66
CA ALA A 530 -8.68 -18.13 -12.61
C ALA A 530 -9.65 -16.97 -12.93
N ILE A 531 -10.46 -17.11 -13.99
CA ILE A 531 -11.52 -16.15 -14.35
C ILE A 531 -12.47 -15.94 -13.18
N TRP A 532 -13.00 -17.02 -12.60
CA TRP A 532 -13.87 -16.93 -11.42
C TRP A 532 -13.22 -16.18 -10.26
N ALA A 533 -11.97 -16.51 -9.92
CA ALA A 533 -11.27 -15.88 -8.80
C ALA A 533 -10.99 -14.40 -9.05
N TYR A 534 -10.62 -14.01 -10.27
CA TYR A 534 -10.46 -12.60 -10.65
C TYR A 534 -11.78 -11.82 -10.58
N LEU A 535 -12.90 -12.42 -11.02
CA LEU A 535 -14.22 -11.81 -10.84
C LEU A 535 -14.55 -11.60 -9.37
N LYS A 536 -14.24 -12.59 -8.50
CA LYS A 536 -14.40 -12.44 -7.03
C LYS A 536 -13.47 -11.40 -6.42
N ALA A 537 -12.31 -11.16 -7.01
CA ALA A 537 -11.43 -10.09 -6.58
C ALA A 537 -12.00 -8.71 -6.95
N ILE A 538 -12.55 -8.56 -8.16
CA ILE A 538 -13.22 -7.33 -8.63
C ILE A 538 -14.50 -7.04 -7.82
N GLU A 539 -15.31 -8.06 -7.52
CA GLU A 539 -16.48 -7.92 -6.63
C GLU A 539 -16.10 -7.38 -5.24
N ALA A 540 -14.91 -7.74 -4.74
CA ALA A 540 -14.40 -7.27 -3.46
C ALA A 540 -13.79 -5.86 -3.54
N ASN A 541 -13.00 -5.58 -4.58
CA ASN A 541 -12.46 -4.25 -4.87
C ASN A 541 -12.24 -4.09 -6.40
N PRO A 542 -12.99 -3.18 -7.06
CA PRO A 542 -12.90 -2.94 -8.50
C PRO A 542 -11.78 -1.98 -8.90
N GLY A 543 -10.91 -1.56 -7.98
CA GLY A 543 -9.92 -0.49 -8.18
C GLY A 543 -8.59 -0.91 -8.80
N TYR A 544 -8.35 -2.20 -9.02
CA TYR A 544 -7.05 -2.72 -9.46
C TYR A 544 -7.02 -3.03 -10.97
N ASP A 545 -6.26 -2.26 -11.76
CA ASP A 545 -6.11 -2.50 -13.20
C ASP A 545 -5.42 -3.83 -13.52
N GLU A 546 -4.53 -4.31 -12.65
CA GLU A 546 -3.82 -5.57 -12.84
C GLU A 546 -4.78 -6.77 -12.84
N ILE A 547 -5.86 -6.71 -12.05
CA ILE A 547 -6.87 -7.76 -11.98
C ILE A 547 -7.67 -7.81 -13.27
N TYR A 548 -8.11 -6.66 -13.78
CA TYR A 548 -8.80 -6.58 -15.08
C TYR A 548 -7.90 -6.98 -16.25
N SER A 549 -6.62 -6.62 -16.22
CA SER A 549 -5.65 -7.02 -17.25
C SER A 549 -5.52 -8.54 -17.30
N ASN A 550 -5.28 -9.17 -16.14
CA ASN A 550 -5.17 -10.63 -16.04
C ASN A 550 -6.48 -11.33 -16.43
N LEU A 551 -7.63 -10.80 -16.01
CA LEU A 551 -8.94 -11.31 -16.41
C LEU A 551 -9.14 -11.25 -17.92
N GLY A 552 -8.80 -10.11 -18.55
CA GLY A 552 -8.89 -9.93 -19.99
C GLY A 552 -7.99 -10.89 -20.77
N ILE A 553 -6.78 -11.15 -20.25
CA ILE A 553 -5.88 -12.17 -20.81
C ILE A 553 -6.51 -13.56 -20.72
N MET A 554 -7.06 -13.95 -19.57
CA MET A 554 -7.71 -15.25 -19.41
C MET A 554 -8.91 -15.41 -20.34
N TYR A 555 -9.76 -14.40 -20.47
CA TYR A 555 -10.87 -14.41 -21.42
C TYR A 555 -10.41 -14.57 -22.87
N GLY A 556 -9.35 -13.88 -23.28
CA GLY A 556 -8.78 -14.05 -24.61
C GLY A 556 -8.26 -15.47 -24.85
N GLN A 557 -7.62 -16.08 -23.84
CA GLN A 557 -7.14 -17.45 -23.90
C GLN A 557 -8.26 -18.51 -23.91
N THR A 558 -9.45 -18.17 -23.42
CA THR A 558 -10.67 -19.02 -23.49
C THR A 558 -11.60 -18.62 -24.64
N LYS A 559 -11.13 -17.76 -25.56
CA LYS A 559 -11.86 -17.26 -26.74
C LYS A 559 -13.13 -16.43 -26.43
N ARG A 560 -13.26 -15.92 -25.20
CA ARG A 560 -14.32 -15.01 -24.75
C ARG A 560 -13.93 -13.56 -25.10
N ILE A 561 -13.87 -13.30 -26.40
CA ILE A 561 -13.26 -12.08 -26.95
C ILE A 561 -13.98 -10.78 -26.53
N PRO A 562 -15.33 -10.69 -26.52
CA PRO A 562 -16.03 -9.50 -26.05
C PRO A 562 -15.67 -9.14 -24.60
N GLU A 563 -15.70 -10.12 -23.70
CA GLU A 563 -15.39 -9.92 -22.28
C GLU A 563 -13.90 -9.59 -22.07
N ALA A 564 -13.01 -10.16 -22.89
CA ALA A 564 -11.60 -9.80 -22.89
C ALA A 564 -11.40 -8.30 -23.16
N MET A 565 -12.06 -7.78 -24.21
CA MET A 565 -11.95 -6.36 -24.59
C MET A 565 -12.51 -5.43 -23.53
N GLU A 566 -13.63 -5.78 -22.91
CA GLU A 566 -14.24 -5.02 -21.83
C GLU A 566 -13.28 -4.93 -20.63
N ALA A 567 -12.77 -6.06 -20.15
CA ALA A 567 -11.84 -6.10 -19.02
C ALA A 567 -10.55 -5.30 -19.31
N LEU A 568 -9.94 -5.48 -20.48
CA LEU A 568 -8.73 -4.73 -20.87
C LEU A 568 -9.00 -3.23 -20.98
N SER A 569 -10.17 -2.83 -21.48
CA SER A 569 -10.55 -1.41 -21.55
C SER A 569 -10.71 -0.81 -20.16
N LYS A 570 -11.31 -1.55 -19.22
CA LYS A 570 -11.45 -1.12 -17.81
C LYS A 570 -10.08 -1.00 -17.12
N SER A 571 -9.17 -1.92 -17.40
CA SER A 571 -7.76 -1.84 -16.96
C SER A 571 -7.07 -0.56 -17.47
N ILE A 572 -7.26 -0.20 -18.75
CA ILE A 572 -6.68 1.02 -19.35
C ILE A 572 -7.34 2.30 -18.81
N GLU A 573 -8.63 2.27 -18.47
CA GLU A 573 -9.33 3.39 -17.84
C GLU A 573 -8.67 3.76 -16.50
N ILE A 574 -8.40 2.76 -15.67
CA ILE A 574 -7.74 2.92 -14.36
C ILE A 574 -6.24 3.27 -14.55
N ASN A 575 -5.57 2.56 -15.45
CA ASN A 575 -4.14 2.73 -15.73
C ASN A 575 -3.87 2.88 -17.23
N PRO A 576 -3.90 4.12 -17.76
CA PRO A 576 -3.65 4.37 -19.17
C PRO A 576 -2.19 4.16 -19.57
N LEU A 577 -1.30 3.88 -18.62
CA LEU A 577 0.14 3.69 -18.84
C LEU A 577 0.51 2.21 -19.04
N SER A 578 -0.43 1.28 -18.90
CA SER A 578 -0.14 -0.15 -19.01
C SER A 578 0.14 -0.57 -20.46
N VAL A 579 1.43 -0.55 -20.84
CA VAL A 579 1.92 -1.07 -22.13
C VAL A 579 1.54 -2.54 -22.35
N PRO A 580 1.65 -3.45 -21.36
CA PRO A 580 1.21 -4.84 -21.53
C PRO A 580 -0.29 -4.95 -21.85
N THR A 581 -1.15 -4.24 -21.12
CA THR A 581 -2.61 -4.28 -21.34
C THR A 581 -2.95 -3.74 -22.73
N ARG A 582 -2.40 -2.58 -23.13
CA ARG A 582 -2.63 -1.99 -24.45
C ARG A 582 -2.15 -2.89 -25.59
N SER A 583 -0.99 -3.52 -25.42
CA SER A 583 -0.44 -4.45 -26.42
C SER A 583 -1.33 -5.67 -26.60
N TYR A 584 -1.92 -6.17 -25.52
CA TYR A 584 -2.85 -7.30 -25.60
C TYR A 584 -4.19 -6.89 -26.23
N LEU A 585 -4.75 -5.73 -25.88
CA LEU A 585 -5.94 -5.19 -26.53
C LEU A 585 -5.73 -4.96 -28.04
N ALA A 586 -4.56 -4.47 -28.44
CA ALA A 586 -4.19 -4.33 -29.85
C ALA A 586 -4.18 -5.68 -30.58
N GLN A 587 -3.64 -6.74 -29.96
CA GLN A 587 -3.65 -8.10 -30.53
C GLN A 587 -5.07 -8.64 -30.66
N VAL A 588 -5.94 -8.38 -29.68
CA VAL A 588 -7.36 -8.78 -29.76
C VAL A 588 -8.05 -8.07 -30.93
N HIS A 589 -7.81 -6.77 -31.13
CA HIS A 589 -8.33 -6.03 -32.30
C HIS A 589 -7.79 -6.57 -33.63
N ILE A 590 -6.50 -6.94 -33.69
CA ILE A 590 -5.90 -7.58 -34.88
C ILE A 590 -6.62 -8.88 -35.22
N GLY A 591 -6.87 -9.75 -34.22
CA GLY A 591 -7.60 -10.99 -34.41
C GLY A 591 -9.02 -10.78 -34.96
N ARG A 592 -9.64 -9.64 -34.64
CA ARG A 592 -10.95 -9.21 -35.15
C ARG A 592 -10.88 -8.40 -36.46
N LYS A 593 -9.68 -8.18 -37.02
CA LYS A 593 -9.45 -7.30 -38.19
C LYS A 593 -9.89 -5.85 -37.96
N GLU A 594 -9.93 -5.40 -36.71
CA GLU A 594 -10.26 -4.03 -36.32
C GLU A 594 -8.99 -3.15 -36.33
N TRP A 595 -8.43 -3.01 -37.53
CA TRP A 595 -7.07 -2.50 -37.71
C TRP A 595 -6.85 -1.08 -37.16
N GLU A 596 -7.78 -0.14 -37.40
CA GLU A 596 -7.65 1.23 -36.87
C GLU A 596 -7.58 1.25 -35.34
N LYS A 597 -8.41 0.44 -34.67
CA LYS A 597 -8.40 0.37 -33.21
C LYS A 597 -7.09 -0.23 -32.68
N ALA A 598 -6.56 -1.26 -33.35
CA ALA A 598 -5.24 -1.80 -33.02
C ALA A 598 -4.12 -0.76 -33.22
N ALA A 599 -4.17 0.00 -34.32
CA ALA A 599 -3.19 1.05 -34.60
C ALA A 599 -3.22 2.14 -33.52
N ASN A 600 -4.41 2.57 -33.10
CA ASN A 600 -4.58 3.54 -32.02
C ASN A 600 -3.92 3.09 -30.71
N GLN A 601 -4.09 1.82 -30.32
CA GLN A 601 -3.43 1.31 -29.11
C GLN A 601 -1.90 1.34 -29.22
N TYR A 602 -1.33 1.01 -30.38
CA TYR A 602 0.11 1.10 -30.58
C TYR A 602 0.62 2.55 -30.64
N ARG A 603 -0.14 3.49 -31.21
CA ARG A 603 0.20 4.92 -31.19
C ARG A 603 0.29 5.43 -29.75
N GLU A 604 -0.70 5.12 -28.91
CA GLU A 604 -0.68 5.48 -27.48
C GLU A 604 0.52 4.87 -26.74
N ILE A 605 0.92 3.63 -27.06
CA ILE A 605 2.14 3.06 -26.48
C ILE A 605 3.38 3.83 -26.95
N LEU A 606 3.46 4.27 -28.22
CA LEU A 606 4.60 5.05 -28.72
C LEU A 606 4.65 6.47 -28.15
N GLU A 607 3.55 7.04 -27.68
CA GLU A 607 3.58 8.29 -26.89
C GLU A 607 4.28 8.09 -25.54
N LEU A 608 4.10 6.91 -24.93
CA LEU A 608 4.74 6.53 -23.65
C LEU A 608 6.20 6.08 -23.86
N GLU A 609 6.44 5.28 -24.89
CA GLU A 609 7.72 4.67 -25.23
C GLU A 609 8.06 4.89 -26.72
N PRO A 610 8.53 6.10 -27.10
CA PRO A 610 8.79 6.45 -28.49
C PRO A 610 9.80 5.55 -29.21
N GLU A 611 10.68 4.88 -28.46
CA GLU A 611 11.73 4.00 -29.00
C GLU A 611 11.40 2.50 -28.94
N ASN A 612 10.16 2.13 -28.61
CA ASN A 612 9.76 0.73 -28.57
C ASN A 612 9.67 0.13 -30.00
N SER A 613 10.79 -0.46 -30.45
CA SER A 613 10.93 -1.04 -31.79
C SER A 613 9.91 -2.15 -32.08
N LYS A 614 9.53 -2.94 -31.07
CA LYS A 614 8.49 -3.98 -31.20
C LYS A 614 7.13 -3.36 -31.52
N VAL A 615 6.78 -2.27 -30.82
CA VAL A 615 5.52 -1.54 -31.06
C VAL A 615 5.54 -0.82 -32.41
N LYS A 616 6.68 -0.21 -32.81
CA LYS A 616 6.86 0.36 -34.15
C LYS A 616 6.58 -0.70 -35.24
N ALA A 617 7.19 -1.88 -35.12
CA ALA A 617 6.99 -2.99 -36.05
C ALA A 617 5.52 -3.46 -36.10
N ASN A 618 4.88 -3.61 -34.94
CA ASN A 618 3.48 -4.01 -34.85
C ASN A 618 2.54 -2.95 -35.46
N LEU A 619 2.81 -1.65 -35.23
CA LEU A 619 2.04 -0.56 -35.84
C LEU A 619 2.19 -0.57 -37.36
N SER A 620 3.41 -0.74 -37.89
CA SER A 620 3.65 -0.86 -39.33
C SER A 620 2.90 -2.04 -39.95
N TYR A 621 2.87 -3.20 -39.28
CA TYR A 621 2.06 -4.35 -39.70
C TYR A 621 0.57 -4.00 -39.78
N VAL A 622 0.01 -3.37 -38.74
CA VAL A 622 -1.41 -3.00 -38.71
C VAL A 622 -1.75 -1.96 -39.79
N GLN A 623 -0.88 -0.96 -40.00
CA GLN A 623 -1.06 0.07 -41.04
C GLN A 623 -1.07 -0.53 -42.45
N ALA A 624 -0.22 -1.55 -42.70
CA ALA A 624 -0.22 -2.28 -43.96
C ALA A 624 -1.55 -2.98 -44.22
N GLN A 625 -2.21 -3.51 -43.18
CA GLN A 625 -3.51 -4.17 -43.29
C GLN A 625 -4.68 -3.17 -43.47
N MET A 626 -4.59 -1.95 -42.91
CA MET A 626 -5.62 -0.90 -43.02
C MET A 626 -5.79 -0.34 -44.44
N GLY A 627 -4.69 -0.21 -45.18
CA GLY A 627 -4.68 0.60 -46.40
C GLY A 627 -5.43 0.00 -47.58
N LYS A 628 -5.88 -1.28 -47.55
CA LYS A 628 -6.30 -2.08 -48.74
C LYS A 628 -5.39 -1.93 -49.98
N LYS A 629 -4.22 -1.31 -49.86
CA LYS A 629 -3.12 -1.45 -50.79
C LYS A 629 -2.65 -2.89 -50.61
N PRO A 630 -2.35 -3.63 -51.68
CA PRO A 630 -1.63 -4.88 -51.50
C PRO A 630 -0.45 -4.54 -50.58
N PRO A 631 -0.08 -5.42 -49.62
CA PRO A 631 1.22 -5.25 -48.98
C PRO A 631 2.17 -4.96 -50.14
N VAL A 632 2.98 -3.88 -50.09
CA VAL A 632 4.04 -3.74 -51.09
C VAL A 632 4.66 -5.12 -51.10
N PRO A 633 4.52 -5.89 -52.19
CA PRO A 633 5.02 -7.24 -52.16
C PRO A 633 6.51 -6.98 -51.97
N ALA A 634 7.03 -7.32 -50.79
CA ALA A 634 8.42 -7.74 -50.70
C ALA A 634 8.49 -8.78 -51.81
N PRO A 635 9.10 -8.49 -52.97
CA PRO A 635 8.65 -9.02 -54.25
C PRO A 635 8.45 -10.53 -54.14
N THR A 636 7.25 -11.06 -53.84
CA THR A 636 7.24 -12.43 -53.28
C THR A 636 7.63 -13.41 -54.37
N GLN A 637 7.24 -13.11 -55.61
CA GLN A 637 7.64 -13.84 -56.80
C GLN A 637 9.12 -13.65 -57.13
N GLU A 638 9.66 -12.43 -57.09
CA GLU A 638 11.09 -12.20 -57.35
C GLU A 638 11.99 -12.69 -56.21
N ILE A 639 11.58 -12.58 -54.95
CA ILE A 639 12.26 -13.13 -53.77
C ILE A 639 12.18 -14.65 -53.78
N ASN A 640 11.04 -15.26 -54.11
CA ASN A 640 10.94 -16.72 -54.27
C ASN A 640 11.83 -17.19 -55.42
N LEU A 641 11.83 -16.49 -56.57
CA LEU A 641 12.72 -16.79 -57.69
C LEU A 641 14.19 -16.61 -57.30
N LEU A 642 14.52 -15.59 -56.50
CA LEU A 642 15.86 -15.39 -55.95
C LEU A 642 16.22 -16.48 -54.92
N PHE A 643 15.26 -16.97 -54.13
CA PHE A 643 15.48 -18.10 -53.23
C PHE A 643 15.73 -19.39 -54.02
N GLU A 644 14.92 -19.70 -55.03
CA GLU A 644 15.12 -20.86 -55.91
C GLU A 644 16.46 -20.78 -56.65
N LYS A 645 16.80 -19.61 -57.19
CA LYS A 645 18.09 -19.35 -57.84
C LYS A 645 19.25 -19.47 -56.85
N GLY A 646 19.10 -18.94 -55.64
CA GLY A 646 20.07 -19.03 -54.57
C GLY A 646 20.31 -20.46 -54.12
N GLU A 647 19.24 -21.23 -53.92
CA GLU A 647 19.29 -22.65 -53.54
C GLU A 647 19.93 -23.50 -54.65
N LYS A 648 19.63 -23.22 -55.93
CA LYS A 648 20.32 -23.85 -57.08
C LYS A 648 21.82 -23.58 -57.06
N TYR A 649 22.24 -22.33 -56.81
CA TYR A 649 23.66 -22.01 -56.70
C TYR A 649 24.33 -22.66 -55.48
N VAL A 650 23.65 -22.76 -54.34
CA VAL A 650 24.15 -23.49 -53.16
C VAL A 650 24.34 -24.98 -53.49
N ASN A 651 23.37 -25.62 -54.15
CA ASN A 651 23.45 -27.03 -54.55
C ASN A 651 24.59 -27.29 -55.54
N ASN A 652 24.82 -26.35 -56.46
CA ASN A 652 25.94 -26.40 -57.41
C ASN A 652 27.29 -25.97 -56.80
N LYS A 653 27.33 -25.59 -55.50
CA LYS A 653 28.49 -25.05 -54.80
C LYS A 653 29.06 -23.75 -55.40
N ASP A 654 28.25 -23.01 -56.15
CA ASP A 654 28.57 -21.69 -56.71
C ASP A 654 28.45 -20.58 -55.64
N TRP A 655 29.31 -20.63 -54.61
CA TRP A 655 29.17 -19.81 -53.40
C TRP A 655 29.12 -18.29 -53.64
N ASN A 656 29.86 -17.80 -54.63
CA ASN A 656 29.89 -16.35 -54.95
C ASN A 656 28.56 -15.87 -55.54
N LYS A 657 27.96 -16.64 -56.45
CA LYS A 657 26.65 -16.32 -57.05
C LYS A 657 25.52 -16.50 -56.02
N ALA A 658 25.64 -17.49 -55.14
CA ALA A 658 24.72 -17.68 -54.02
C ALA A 658 24.77 -16.48 -53.05
N GLU A 659 25.97 -16.06 -52.62
CA GLU A 659 26.16 -14.90 -51.73
C GLU A 659 25.52 -13.64 -52.31
N GLU A 660 25.79 -13.32 -53.59
CA GLU A 660 25.23 -12.16 -54.26
C GLU A 660 23.68 -12.20 -54.28
N THR A 661 23.13 -13.38 -54.58
CA THR A 661 21.68 -13.60 -54.67
C THR A 661 20.99 -13.40 -53.31
N TYR A 662 21.52 -13.99 -52.24
CA TYR A 662 20.94 -13.80 -50.90
C TYR A 662 21.19 -12.40 -50.32
N ARG A 663 22.29 -11.72 -50.69
CA ARG A 663 22.50 -10.30 -50.36
C ARG A 663 21.46 -9.40 -51.01
N LYS A 664 21.06 -9.68 -52.27
CA LYS A 664 19.95 -8.99 -52.93
C LYS A 664 18.64 -9.18 -52.16
N ILE A 665 18.35 -10.39 -51.70
CA ILE A 665 17.16 -10.66 -50.86
C ILE A 665 17.21 -9.86 -49.54
N VAL A 666 18.34 -9.83 -48.84
CA VAL A 666 18.49 -9.04 -47.59
C VAL A 666 18.40 -7.53 -47.82
N LYS A 667 18.83 -7.04 -49.00
CA LYS A 667 18.66 -5.63 -49.38
C LYS A 667 17.19 -5.28 -49.67
N LEU A 668 16.47 -6.17 -50.35
CA LEU A 668 15.04 -6.01 -50.66
C LEU A 668 14.15 -6.16 -49.43
N VAL A 669 14.51 -7.07 -48.53
CA VAL A 669 13.81 -7.30 -47.25
C VAL A 669 14.82 -7.30 -46.10
N PRO A 670 15.14 -6.11 -45.57
CA PRO A 670 15.98 -5.99 -44.39
C PRO A 670 15.38 -6.78 -43.23
N GLY A 671 16.11 -7.81 -42.79
CA GLY A 671 15.68 -8.67 -41.68
C GLY A 671 14.97 -9.97 -42.09
N ASN A 672 14.99 -10.37 -43.36
CA ASN A 672 14.49 -11.68 -43.77
C ASN A 672 15.30 -12.81 -43.10
N ILE A 673 14.66 -13.53 -42.17
CA ILE A 673 15.29 -14.58 -41.34
C ILE A 673 15.90 -15.70 -42.20
N LYS A 674 15.16 -16.18 -43.21
CA LYS A 674 15.60 -17.27 -44.09
C LYS A 674 16.84 -16.86 -44.90
N ALA A 675 16.85 -15.65 -45.47
CA ALA A 675 17.99 -15.16 -46.25
C ALA A 675 19.24 -14.90 -45.39
N ASN A 676 19.09 -14.38 -44.17
CA ASN A 676 20.22 -14.23 -43.23
C ASN A 676 20.79 -15.59 -42.82
N LEU A 677 19.94 -16.60 -42.58
CA LEU A 677 20.39 -17.96 -42.28
C LEU A 677 21.20 -18.57 -43.45
N TYR A 678 20.73 -18.45 -44.69
CA TYR A 678 21.47 -18.93 -45.86
C TYR A 678 22.79 -18.19 -46.09
N LEU A 679 22.84 -16.87 -45.90
CA LEU A 679 24.10 -16.12 -45.94
C LEU A 679 25.08 -16.61 -44.87
N GLY A 680 24.59 -16.89 -43.66
CA GLY A 680 25.38 -17.51 -42.60
C GLY A 680 25.99 -18.83 -43.05
N ASN A 681 25.18 -19.72 -43.64
CA ASN A 681 25.64 -21.04 -44.12
C ASN A 681 26.64 -20.94 -45.28
N ILE A 682 26.45 -19.98 -46.19
CA ILE A 682 27.38 -19.72 -47.30
C ILE A 682 28.72 -19.22 -46.75
N TYR A 683 28.70 -18.27 -45.82
CA TYR A 683 29.94 -17.80 -45.18
C TYR A 683 30.65 -18.90 -44.40
N PHE A 684 29.89 -19.75 -43.70
CA PHE A 684 30.43 -20.91 -43.00
C PHE A 684 31.14 -21.85 -43.97
N SER A 685 30.51 -22.17 -45.10
CA SER A 685 31.07 -23.06 -46.13
C SER A 685 32.29 -22.47 -46.85
N GLN A 686 32.41 -21.13 -46.88
CA GLN A 686 33.58 -20.42 -47.40
C GLN A 686 34.70 -20.21 -46.35
N GLY A 687 34.55 -20.73 -45.13
CA GLY A 687 35.52 -20.52 -44.04
C GLY A 687 35.48 -19.12 -43.41
N LYS A 688 34.54 -18.25 -43.78
CA LYS A 688 34.40 -16.87 -43.30
C LYS A 688 33.64 -16.81 -41.96
N MET A 689 34.16 -17.49 -40.93
CA MET A 689 33.43 -17.76 -39.67
C MET A 689 32.90 -16.52 -38.95
N LYS A 690 33.68 -15.41 -38.90
CA LYS A 690 33.21 -14.15 -38.27
C LYS A 690 31.95 -13.60 -38.95
N LYS A 691 31.89 -13.66 -40.29
CA LYS A 691 30.72 -13.21 -41.05
C LYS A 691 29.53 -14.15 -40.85
N ALA A 692 29.79 -15.47 -40.76
CA ALA A 692 28.75 -16.46 -40.48
C ALA A 692 28.06 -16.20 -39.14
N ILE A 693 28.86 -16.02 -38.06
CA ILE A 693 28.37 -15.68 -36.71
C ILE A 693 27.46 -14.44 -36.73
N THR A 694 27.91 -13.35 -37.36
CA THR A 694 27.10 -12.12 -37.44
C THR A 694 25.75 -12.35 -38.11
N GLN A 695 25.66 -13.21 -39.13
CA GLN A 695 24.38 -13.50 -39.76
C GLN A 695 23.51 -14.42 -38.90
N TYR A 696 24.08 -15.40 -38.21
CA TYR A 696 23.32 -16.26 -37.29
C TYR A 696 22.78 -15.49 -36.09
N GLU A 697 23.56 -14.58 -35.49
CA GLU A 697 23.08 -13.71 -34.41
C GLU A 697 21.95 -12.78 -34.87
N LYS A 698 22.05 -12.23 -36.09
CA LYS A 698 20.96 -11.47 -36.71
C LYS A 698 19.71 -12.34 -36.89
N THR A 699 19.87 -13.55 -37.41
CA THR A 699 18.77 -14.51 -37.55
C THR A 699 18.09 -14.81 -36.21
N ILE A 700 18.86 -15.03 -35.15
CA ILE A 700 18.33 -15.27 -33.79
C ILE A 700 17.58 -14.04 -33.27
N LYS A 701 18.16 -12.84 -33.38
CA LYS A 701 17.56 -11.59 -32.92
C LYS A 701 16.24 -11.26 -33.64
N LEU A 702 16.15 -11.63 -34.91
CA LEU A 702 14.99 -11.35 -35.76
C LEU A 702 13.92 -12.45 -35.71
N SER A 703 14.24 -13.62 -35.16
CA SER A 703 13.29 -14.74 -35.11
C SER A 703 12.24 -14.53 -34.02
N PRO A 704 10.93 -14.62 -34.34
CA PRO A 704 9.85 -14.45 -33.36
C PRO A 704 9.70 -15.65 -32.42
N THR A 705 10.28 -16.80 -32.78
CA THR A 705 10.35 -18.03 -32.01
C THR A 705 11.80 -18.54 -31.99
N PHE A 706 12.11 -19.43 -31.05
CA PHE A 706 13.46 -19.99 -30.92
C PHE A 706 13.89 -20.73 -32.20
N ASN A 707 14.95 -20.27 -32.86
CA ASN A 707 15.40 -20.79 -34.16
C ASN A 707 16.49 -21.85 -33.98
N ILE A 708 16.07 -23.11 -33.88
CA ILE A 708 16.96 -24.28 -33.64
C ILE A 708 18.11 -24.33 -34.65
N GLY A 709 17.85 -24.10 -35.93
CA GLY A 709 18.86 -24.17 -36.98
C GLY A 709 19.93 -23.08 -36.85
N ALA A 710 19.53 -21.85 -36.51
CA ALA A 710 20.47 -20.75 -36.30
C ALA A 710 21.35 -20.97 -35.06
N HIS A 711 20.77 -21.45 -33.96
CA HIS A 711 21.52 -21.76 -32.73
C HIS A 711 22.50 -22.93 -32.93
N ASN A 712 22.08 -24.00 -33.63
CA ASN A 712 22.97 -25.10 -33.99
C ASN A 712 24.14 -24.64 -34.87
N ASN A 713 23.86 -23.85 -35.91
CA ASN A 713 24.90 -23.39 -36.83
C ASN A 713 25.83 -22.34 -36.20
N LEU A 714 25.30 -21.52 -35.27
CA LEU A 714 26.12 -20.62 -34.46
C LEU A 714 27.06 -21.41 -33.53
N GLY A 715 26.55 -22.46 -32.88
CA GLY A 715 27.36 -23.36 -32.06
C GLY A 715 28.49 -24.01 -32.87
N LEU A 716 28.20 -24.50 -34.07
CA LEU A 716 29.22 -25.04 -34.99
C LEU A 716 30.26 -23.99 -35.41
N ALA A 717 29.83 -22.77 -35.75
CA ALA A 717 30.74 -21.68 -36.10
C ALA A 717 31.66 -21.27 -34.94
N TYR A 718 31.18 -21.36 -33.70
CA TYR A 718 32.02 -21.16 -32.52
C TYR A 718 33.04 -22.29 -32.32
N LEU A 719 32.71 -23.55 -32.64
CA LEU A 719 33.67 -24.65 -32.58
C LEU A 719 34.80 -24.51 -33.60
N GLU A 720 34.48 -24.09 -34.83
CA GLU A 720 35.49 -23.79 -35.86
C GLU A 720 36.46 -22.67 -35.44
N LEU A 721 36.00 -21.74 -34.60
CA LEU A 721 36.84 -20.70 -33.98
C LEU A 721 37.45 -21.10 -32.63
N LYS A 722 37.37 -22.38 -32.24
CA LYS A 722 37.82 -22.92 -30.94
C LYS A 722 37.19 -22.23 -29.72
N LYS A 723 36.03 -21.59 -29.86
CA LYS A 723 35.26 -20.95 -28.78
C LYS A 723 34.30 -21.94 -28.12
N VAL A 724 34.86 -22.95 -27.46
CA VAL A 724 34.13 -24.13 -26.95
C VAL A 724 33.01 -23.76 -25.96
N ASN A 725 33.22 -22.79 -25.07
CA ASN A 725 32.23 -22.40 -24.07
C ASN A 725 30.97 -21.77 -24.71
N LEU A 726 31.15 -20.87 -25.69
CA LEU A 726 30.03 -20.26 -26.39
C LEU A 726 29.27 -21.29 -27.22
N ALA A 727 29.97 -22.23 -27.86
CA ALA A 727 29.33 -23.33 -28.58
C ALA A 727 28.46 -24.19 -27.66
N ARG A 728 28.98 -24.52 -26.46
CA ARG A 728 28.27 -25.29 -25.43
C ARG A 728 26.95 -24.63 -25.02
N GLU A 729 26.98 -23.32 -24.74
CA GLU A 729 25.79 -22.57 -24.36
C GLU A 729 24.71 -22.62 -25.45
N GLU A 730 25.10 -22.48 -26.71
CA GLU A 730 24.15 -22.54 -27.83
C GLU A 730 23.51 -23.92 -27.99
N PHE A 731 24.28 -25.02 -27.87
CA PHE A 731 23.72 -26.37 -27.92
C PHE A 731 22.82 -26.68 -26.72
N GLN A 732 23.13 -26.18 -25.52
CA GLN A 732 22.26 -26.31 -24.35
C GLN A 732 20.94 -25.57 -24.53
N LYS A 733 20.96 -24.35 -25.10
CA LYS A 733 19.73 -23.61 -25.44
C LYS A 733 18.85 -24.43 -26.40
N VAL A 734 19.46 -25.10 -27.38
CA VAL A 734 18.74 -25.98 -28.33
C VAL A 734 18.10 -27.17 -27.63
N LEU A 735 18.84 -27.92 -26.79
CA LEU A 735 18.30 -29.10 -26.10
C LEU A 735 17.22 -28.76 -25.07
N LYS A 736 17.23 -27.53 -24.53
CA LYS A 736 16.17 -27.05 -23.62
C LYS A 736 14.82 -26.90 -24.33
N VAL A 737 14.84 -26.61 -25.63
CA VAL A 737 13.64 -26.41 -26.47
C VAL A 737 13.30 -27.68 -27.25
N ALA A 738 14.30 -28.42 -27.71
CA ALA A 738 14.16 -29.66 -28.46
C ALA A 738 15.11 -30.75 -27.90
N PRO A 739 14.71 -31.45 -26.82
CA PRO A 739 15.55 -32.46 -26.16
C PRO A 739 16.00 -33.61 -27.07
N GLY A 740 15.23 -33.92 -28.12
CA GLY A 740 15.55 -34.94 -29.12
C GLY A 740 16.45 -34.48 -30.27
N ASN A 741 17.05 -33.28 -30.21
CA ASN A 741 17.93 -32.81 -31.29
C ASN A 741 19.28 -33.55 -31.27
N GLU A 742 19.43 -34.55 -32.14
CA GLU A 742 20.62 -35.42 -32.19
C GLU A 742 21.93 -34.66 -32.44
N LEU A 743 21.90 -33.62 -33.30
CA LEU A 743 23.09 -32.81 -33.60
C LEU A 743 23.58 -32.07 -32.35
N ALA A 744 22.69 -31.38 -31.65
CA ALA A 744 23.03 -30.63 -30.44
C ALA A 744 23.50 -31.56 -29.33
N ALA A 745 22.84 -32.72 -29.14
CA ALA A 745 23.24 -33.71 -28.14
C ALA A 745 24.64 -34.29 -28.43
N ARG A 746 24.91 -34.67 -29.68
CA ARG A 746 26.22 -35.20 -30.09
C ARG A 746 27.31 -34.14 -29.94
N LYS A 747 27.09 -32.92 -30.44
CA LYS A 747 28.08 -31.84 -30.37
C LYS A 747 28.32 -31.36 -28.94
N LEU A 748 27.30 -31.32 -28.08
CA LEU A 748 27.47 -31.02 -26.67
C LEU A 748 28.37 -32.05 -25.99
N LYS A 749 28.14 -33.35 -26.22
CA LYS A 749 28.97 -34.44 -25.70
C LYS A 749 30.42 -34.37 -26.20
N GLU A 750 30.63 -34.00 -27.46
CA GLU A 750 31.98 -33.74 -28.02
C GLU A 750 32.67 -32.56 -27.29
N THR A 751 31.96 -31.46 -27.01
CA THR A 751 32.51 -30.30 -26.28
C THR A 751 32.77 -30.54 -24.78
N GLU A 752 32.13 -31.56 -24.20
CA GLU A 752 32.30 -31.97 -22.80
C GLU A 752 33.39 -33.03 -22.65
N SER A 753 33.54 -33.92 -23.64
CA SER A 753 34.61 -34.93 -23.67
C SER A 753 35.98 -34.34 -24.00
N GLY A 754 36.05 -33.31 -24.87
CA GLY A 754 37.29 -32.55 -25.10
C GLY A 754 37.82 -31.84 -23.84
N PHE A 755 36.93 -31.45 -22.91
CA PHE A 755 37.29 -30.80 -21.66
C PHE A 755 37.82 -31.77 -20.58
N LYS A 756 37.55 -33.08 -20.72
CA LYS A 756 38.09 -34.12 -19.82
C LYS A 756 39.53 -34.51 -20.15
N GLY A 757 40.09 -34.04 -21.27
CA GLY A 757 41.49 -34.26 -21.66
C GLY A 757 42.47 -33.22 -21.11
N GLU A 758 42.01 -32.03 -20.73
CA GLU A 758 42.86 -30.90 -20.32
C GLU A 758 42.84 -30.60 -18.80
N SER A 759 42.10 -31.35 -17.99
CA SER A 759 41.96 -31.11 -16.53
C SER A 759 42.83 -32.00 -15.64
N LYS A 760 43.91 -32.60 -16.16
CA LYS A 760 44.79 -33.50 -15.39
C LYS A 760 46.16 -32.94 -14.98
N GLU A 761 46.49 -31.67 -15.27
CA GLU A 761 47.86 -31.17 -15.02
C GLU A 761 48.04 -29.97 -14.08
N ASP A 762 47.00 -29.33 -13.53
CA ASP A 762 47.19 -28.15 -12.66
C ASP A 762 46.61 -28.30 -11.24
N ASN A 763 46.88 -29.43 -10.59
CA ASN A 763 46.78 -29.56 -9.14
C ASN A 763 48.13 -29.96 -8.52
N LEU A 764 49.14 -29.14 -8.80
CA LEU A 764 50.36 -29.05 -7.99
C LEU A 764 50.64 -27.57 -7.72
N THR A 765 50.71 -27.26 -6.43
CA THR A 765 51.21 -26.02 -5.79
C THR A 765 50.28 -24.80 -5.62
N ARG A 766 49.84 -24.69 -4.35
CA ARG A 766 49.54 -23.51 -3.51
C ARG A 766 48.12 -22.94 -3.52
#